data_AF-A0A922SL59-F1
#
_entry.id   AF-A0A922SL59-F1
#
_cell.length_a   1.000
_cell.length_b   1.000
_cell.length_c   1.000
_cell.angle_alpha   90.00
_cell.angle_beta   90.00
_cell.angle_gamma   90.00
#
_symmetry.space_group_name_H-M   'P 1'
#
loop_
_entity.id
_entity.type
_entity.pdbx_description
1 polymer ?
#
loop_
_entity_poly.entity_id
_entity_poly.type
_entity_poly.pdbx_seq_one_letter_code
_entity_poly.pdbx_strand_id
1 'polypeptide(L)'
;MNRINKIMSLALNGSPIEHLQENISDNLSSTSMNVSGVSSEVTEEQLQVAQMLDELLTPSDLGFQSHDFLTGHETLVDEEDIQIPEPTEAADFSSDDSVVDRTYAPEIDSSSSSETSLHENDHHNVEVTSITEEHNQRRKSKGTNIRKIIKDKRNKGLTYKTLSGKIIRSRKVTPLPLCRKKCSEKISAETQKILFEELWALGDYNKRSAYLSSLILDIPKKSQRIRNTLGEPKVRSINHIYNLKVNGTMIEICKGCFLKTFGISNKCVEVAIKKKSVRVTGISSPDKRGSHVPSNKIGDDAVQAIKDHINSYPLYESHYSRSHTNKRYLPTGLSLTIMYQMYKEIVSNPVSYTYFGNVFRTMGLSFKKPSLDTCNTCDAYKMKIKLALPPDTESLKNELEIHQAEADSAYSMKKKDKEESSDVKRVYCFDLQQCLPTPFLKTNIVFYKRLLWTYNLTIYDCYSKKSFCYMWSEADGRRGANQIASCLYNFLMTLPSHVKEVTFYSDTCGGQNKNSHVAAMFVCISKMKPGLLINHKFLVPGHTHMECDSVHAQIERKKKRTDMAIHLPRDWYNLVRMTSPNISVVIMDNSMFLNFAKLYKGPLQLRKVDASGEKFIWHDVKWFRFSSEHGPGVIQFKTKLNNSTEFKEISFCRRGKSNESLNPEKCYDCQVPISQEKKRDLLSILHLIDSSCHDFYNKLETSANTRDIDPDIEEFSEA
;
A
#
# COMPACT_ATOMS: atom_id res chain seq x y z
N MET A 1 -11.74 -15.95 -34.26
CA MET A 1 -10.43 -16.35 -33.70
C MET A 1 -9.37 -16.68 -34.77
N ASN A 2 -9.67 -17.40 -35.86
CA ASN A 2 -8.64 -17.71 -36.89
C ASN A 2 -8.24 -16.56 -37.84
N ARG A 3 -8.97 -15.44 -37.84
CA ARG A 3 -8.59 -14.21 -38.58
C ARG A 3 -7.66 -13.28 -37.80
N ILE A 4 -7.62 -13.40 -36.47
CA ILE A 4 -6.74 -12.58 -35.60
C ILE A 4 -5.33 -13.18 -35.55
N ASN A 5 -5.23 -14.52 -35.57
CA ASN A 5 -3.93 -15.22 -35.58
C ASN A 5 -3.16 -15.07 -36.91
N LYS A 6 -3.84 -14.80 -38.02
CA LYS A 6 -3.21 -14.59 -39.34
C LYS A 6 -2.67 -13.15 -39.53
N ILE A 7 -3.14 -12.21 -38.72
CA ILE A 7 -2.66 -10.81 -38.71
C ILE A 7 -1.44 -10.68 -37.76
N MET A 8 -1.39 -11.45 -36.67
CA MET A 8 -0.24 -11.45 -35.75
C MET A 8 1.01 -12.16 -36.31
N SER A 9 0.90 -13.08 -37.27
CA SER A 9 2.08 -13.76 -37.86
C SER A 9 2.78 -12.95 -38.95
N LEU A 10 2.14 -11.93 -39.52
CA LEU A 10 2.70 -11.09 -40.58
C LEU A 10 3.37 -9.81 -40.04
N ALA A 11 3.20 -9.49 -38.76
CA ALA A 11 3.78 -8.30 -38.13
C ALA A 11 5.13 -8.56 -37.42
N LEU A 12 5.66 -9.79 -37.46
CA LEU A 12 6.86 -10.19 -36.69
C LEU A 12 8.14 -10.39 -37.51
N ASN A 13 8.12 -10.24 -38.83
CA ASN A 13 9.33 -10.34 -39.66
C ASN A 13 9.52 -9.06 -40.49
N GLY A 14 10.13 -8.04 -39.88
CA GLY A 14 10.58 -6.83 -40.57
C GLY A 14 11.91 -6.38 -39.98
N SER A 15 13.01 -6.93 -40.50
CA SER A 15 14.34 -6.35 -40.33
C SER A 15 14.57 -5.28 -41.41
N PRO A 16 15.26 -4.17 -41.10
CA PRO A 16 15.39 -3.04 -41.99
C PRO A 16 16.51 -3.25 -43.01
N ILE A 17 16.25 -2.90 -44.27
CA ILE A 17 17.27 -2.77 -45.33
C ILE A 17 17.30 -1.30 -45.74
N GLU A 18 18.29 -0.57 -45.26
CA GLU A 18 18.85 0.60 -45.95
C GLU A 18 20.36 0.36 -46.05
N HIS A 19 20.79 -0.19 -47.18
CA HIS A 19 22.00 0.20 -47.91
C HIS A 19 22.13 -0.69 -49.16
N LEU A 20 22.59 -0.08 -50.25
CA LEU A 20 22.97 -0.65 -51.55
C LEU A 20 21.91 -0.54 -52.67
N GLN A 21 21.68 0.69 -53.13
CA GLN A 21 21.62 0.95 -54.56
C GLN A 21 23.03 1.32 -55.04
N GLU A 22 23.75 0.33 -55.58
CA GLU A 22 24.72 0.52 -56.67
C GLU A 22 25.11 -0.86 -57.20
N ASN A 23 25.20 -0.96 -58.52
CA ASN A 23 25.75 -2.07 -59.33
C ASN A 23 24.77 -3.14 -59.84
N ILE A 24 24.04 -2.78 -60.90
CA ILE A 24 23.74 -3.71 -62.00
C ILE A 24 24.77 -3.45 -63.11
N SER A 25 25.74 -4.35 -63.25
CA SER A 25 26.36 -4.78 -64.52
C SER A 25 27.60 -5.60 -64.19
N ASP A 26 27.52 -6.91 -64.33
CA ASP A 26 28.40 -7.67 -65.24
C ASP A 26 28.41 -9.17 -64.95
N ASN A 27 28.06 -9.89 -66.01
CA ASN A 27 28.64 -11.14 -66.50
C ASN A 27 28.64 -12.41 -65.63
N LEU A 28 27.74 -13.31 -66.04
CA LEU A 28 28.08 -14.59 -66.67
C LEU A 28 29.19 -15.40 -65.99
N SER A 29 28.82 -16.53 -65.36
CA SER A 29 29.17 -17.84 -65.92
C SER A 29 28.65 -19.01 -65.08
N SER A 30 27.95 -19.91 -65.79
CA SER A 30 28.09 -21.37 -65.69
C SER A 30 27.45 -22.07 -64.47
N THR A 31 26.25 -22.65 -64.69
CA THR A 31 25.95 -24.11 -64.76
C THR A 31 25.41 -24.60 -63.40
N SER A 32 24.20 -25.14 -63.25
CA SER A 32 23.59 -26.24 -64.01
C SER A 32 22.07 -26.33 -63.78
N MET A 33 21.32 -26.57 -64.87
CA MET A 33 20.18 -27.52 -65.05
C MET A 33 19.15 -27.70 -63.91
N ASN A 34 17.84 -27.80 -64.13
CA ASN A 34 16.91 -27.58 -65.23
C ASN A 34 15.50 -27.88 -64.64
N VAL A 35 14.50 -27.02 -64.90
CA VAL A 35 13.12 -27.32 -65.40
C VAL A 35 12.22 -28.20 -64.50
N SER A 36 10.95 -27.95 -64.15
CA SER A 36 9.77 -27.17 -64.59
C SER A 36 8.64 -27.52 -63.57
N GLY A 37 7.54 -26.82 -63.33
CA GLY A 37 6.90 -25.65 -63.95
C GLY A 37 5.45 -25.51 -63.43
N VAL A 38 4.78 -24.41 -63.85
CA VAL A 38 3.31 -24.24 -64.06
C VAL A 38 2.41 -24.31 -62.80
N SER A 39 1.42 -23.44 -62.51
CA SER A 39 0.77 -22.30 -63.17
C SER A 39 0.08 -21.42 -62.11
N SER A 40 -0.08 -20.16 -62.48
CA SER A 40 -0.94 -19.10 -61.95
C SER A 40 -2.43 -19.43 -61.85
N GLU A 41 -3.12 -18.81 -60.87
CA GLU A 41 -4.40 -18.12 -61.09
C GLU A 41 -4.61 -17.10 -59.95
N VAL A 42 -4.61 -15.81 -60.31
CA VAL A 42 -4.93 -14.68 -59.43
C VAL A 42 -6.40 -14.34 -59.67
N THR A 43 -7.20 -14.33 -58.60
CA THR A 43 -8.64 -14.06 -58.65
C THR A 43 -8.92 -12.55 -58.66
N GLU A 44 -10.03 -12.17 -59.31
CA GLU A 44 -10.56 -10.79 -59.50
C GLU A 44 -10.65 -9.92 -58.22
N GLU A 45 -10.56 -10.51 -57.03
CA GLU A 45 -10.54 -9.78 -55.75
C GLU A 45 -9.22 -9.00 -55.53
N GLN A 46 -8.11 -9.39 -56.16
CA GLN A 46 -6.85 -8.64 -56.05
C GLN A 46 -6.79 -7.42 -56.97
N LEU A 47 -7.63 -7.35 -58.00
CA LEU A 47 -7.69 -6.22 -58.94
C LEU A 47 -8.57 -5.07 -58.38
N GLN A 48 -9.56 -5.38 -57.54
CA GLN A 48 -10.41 -4.38 -56.86
C GLN A 48 -9.71 -3.67 -55.70
N VAL A 49 -8.72 -4.30 -55.05
CA VAL A 49 -7.95 -3.68 -53.97
C VAL A 49 -6.89 -2.71 -54.50
N ALA A 50 -6.35 -2.96 -55.70
CA ALA A 50 -5.41 -2.06 -56.35
C ALA A 50 -6.06 -0.76 -56.89
N GLN A 51 -7.35 -0.79 -57.23
CA GLN A 51 -8.09 0.38 -57.72
C GLN A 51 -8.61 1.31 -56.61
N MET A 52 -8.69 0.85 -55.36
CA MET A 52 -9.09 1.70 -54.21
C MET A 52 -7.92 2.41 -53.50
N LEU A 53 -6.68 2.00 -53.80
CA LEU A 53 -5.47 2.53 -53.14
C LEU A 53 -4.77 3.64 -53.94
N ASP A 54 -5.23 3.94 -55.15
CA ASP A 54 -4.67 4.99 -56.03
C ASP A 54 -5.41 6.34 -55.92
N GLU A 55 -6.47 6.43 -55.10
CA GLU A 55 -7.32 7.63 -54.99
C GLU A 55 -7.02 8.51 -53.75
N LEU A 56 -5.95 8.22 -52.99
CA LEU A 56 -5.63 8.95 -51.76
C LEU A 56 -4.27 9.66 -51.74
N LEU A 57 -3.58 9.78 -52.88
CA LEU A 57 -2.31 10.50 -52.94
C LEU A 57 -2.17 11.32 -54.23
N THR A 58 -2.69 12.55 -54.25
CA THR A 58 -2.00 13.70 -54.89
C THR A 58 -2.36 15.06 -54.27
N PRO A 59 -1.45 16.07 -54.31
CA PRO A 59 -1.54 17.34 -53.58
C PRO A 59 -1.74 18.59 -54.46
N SER A 60 -2.56 19.56 -54.00
CA SER A 60 -2.69 20.98 -54.45
C SER A 60 -4.00 21.57 -53.88
N ASP A 61 -4.20 22.80 -53.42
CA ASP A 61 -3.50 24.08 -53.59
C ASP A 61 -4.02 25.17 -52.60
N LEU A 62 -3.11 26.09 -52.22
CA LEU A 62 -3.24 27.56 -52.05
C LEU A 62 -4.18 28.24 -51.02
N GLY A 63 -3.63 29.24 -50.28
CA GLY A 63 -4.38 30.48 -49.95
C GLY A 63 -4.09 31.25 -48.66
N PHE A 64 -2.94 31.94 -48.57
CA PHE A 64 -2.68 33.28 -47.99
C PHE A 64 -3.76 34.03 -47.15
N GLN A 65 -3.42 34.53 -45.94
CA GLN A 65 -3.19 35.97 -45.63
C GLN A 65 -3.09 36.29 -44.13
N SER A 66 -2.15 37.20 -43.83
CA SER A 66 -1.76 37.87 -42.59
C SER A 66 -2.59 39.13 -42.29
N HIS A 67 -2.78 39.49 -41.00
CA HIS A 67 -2.74 40.88 -40.51
C HIS A 67 -2.74 40.99 -38.96
N ASP A 68 -1.59 41.40 -38.42
CA ASP A 68 -1.25 42.51 -37.49
C ASP A 68 -1.96 42.91 -36.16
N PHE A 69 -1.12 43.63 -35.38
CA PHE A 69 -1.30 44.57 -34.24
C PHE A 69 -1.33 43.92 -32.83
N LEU A 70 -0.47 44.25 -31.83
CA LEU A 70 0.40 45.42 -31.58
C LEU A 70 1.59 45.11 -30.64
N THR A 71 2.69 45.79 -30.94
CA THR A 71 3.91 46.04 -30.15
C THR A 71 3.70 47.03 -29.00
N GLY A 72 4.55 46.94 -27.97
CA GLY A 72 4.65 47.93 -26.89
C GLY A 72 5.98 47.86 -26.11
N HIS A 73 6.99 48.51 -26.68
CA HIS A 73 8.13 49.24 -26.10
C HIS A 73 9.11 48.66 -25.05
N GLU A 74 10.38 48.85 -25.43
CA GLU A 74 11.66 48.76 -24.70
C GLU A 74 11.76 49.60 -23.42
N THR A 75 12.61 49.15 -22.49
CA THR A 75 13.70 49.98 -21.92
C THR A 75 14.83 49.09 -21.38
N LEU A 76 16.02 49.29 -21.95
CA LEU A 76 17.33 48.90 -21.40
C LEU A 76 17.74 49.89 -20.31
N VAL A 77 18.32 49.42 -19.20
CA VAL A 77 19.21 50.22 -18.34
C VAL A 77 20.25 49.29 -17.68
N ASP A 78 21.47 49.40 -18.22
CA ASP A 78 22.83 49.40 -17.64
C ASP A 78 23.27 48.48 -16.48
N GLU A 79 24.42 47.85 -16.75
CA GLU A 79 25.41 47.31 -15.82
C GLU A 79 26.12 48.45 -15.07
N GLU A 80 26.31 48.31 -13.75
CA GLU A 80 27.44 48.92 -13.04
C GLU A 80 28.04 47.91 -12.03
N ASP A 81 29.32 47.64 -12.23
CA ASP A 81 30.27 47.10 -11.26
C ASP A 81 30.33 48.00 -10.01
N ILE A 82 30.48 47.43 -8.80
CA ILE A 82 31.35 47.99 -7.75
C ILE A 82 31.78 46.90 -6.73
N GLN A 83 33.05 47.04 -6.38
CA GLN A 83 33.98 46.26 -5.57
C GLN A 83 33.59 45.80 -4.15
N ILE A 84 34.28 44.71 -3.78
CA ILE A 84 34.49 44.10 -2.47
C ILE A 84 35.15 45.07 -1.47
N PRO A 85 34.83 44.94 -0.17
CA PRO A 85 35.90 44.85 0.83
C PRO A 85 35.71 43.68 1.83
N GLU A 86 36.80 42.95 2.08
CA GLU A 86 37.08 42.22 3.33
C GLU A 86 37.52 43.23 4.43
N PRO A 87 37.72 42.89 5.73
CA PRO A 87 37.68 41.58 6.40
C PRO A 87 37.05 41.58 7.83
N THR A 88 37.20 40.43 8.52
CA THR A 88 37.45 40.22 9.98
C THR A 88 36.37 39.69 10.93
N GLU A 89 36.81 38.61 11.59
CA GLU A 89 36.55 38.10 12.95
C GLU A 89 35.27 37.31 13.31
N ALA A 90 35.51 36.00 13.47
CA ALA A 90 35.05 35.09 14.51
C ALA A 90 33.83 35.51 15.35
N ALA A 91 32.74 34.77 15.16
CA ALA A 91 31.70 34.62 16.18
C ALA A 91 31.21 33.17 16.24
N ASP A 92 31.28 32.62 17.45
CA ASP A 92 30.74 31.35 17.91
C ASP A 92 29.31 31.10 17.39
N PHE A 93 29.08 29.95 16.76
CA PHE A 93 27.72 29.47 16.50
C PHE A 93 27.28 28.58 17.66
N SER A 94 26.62 29.22 18.63
CA SER A 94 25.79 28.54 19.62
C SER A 94 24.53 27.97 18.94
N SER A 95 24.17 26.79 19.42
CA SER A 95 22.94 26.07 19.13
C SER A 95 21.74 26.84 19.68
N ASP A 96 20.82 27.30 18.83
CA ASP A 96 19.49 27.73 19.24
C ASP A 96 18.41 27.00 18.43
N ASP A 97 17.75 26.09 19.16
CA ASP A 97 16.55 25.35 18.81
C ASP A 97 15.33 26.25 19.03
N SER A 98 14.76 26.81 17.96
CA SER A 98 13.33 27.16 17.94
C SER A 98 12.83 27.51 16.54
N VAL A 99 12.39 26.52 15.77
CA VAL A 99 11.53 26.79 14.59
C VAL A 99 10.07 26.53 15.00
N VAL A 100 9.47 27.56 15.59
CA VAL A 100 8.02 27.70 15.69
C VAL A 100 7.49 28.04 14.30
N ASP A 101 6.83 27.08 13.67
CA ASP A 101 6.16 27.27 12.39
C ASP A 101 4.95 28.21 12.57
N ARG A 102 5.07 29.44 12.07
CA ARG A 102 3.99 30.42 11.99
C ARG A 102 3.11 30.07 10.79
N THR A 103 2.20 29.11 10.94
CA THR A 103 0.85 29.08 10.33
C THR A 103 0.16 27.73 10.58
N TYR A 104 -0.33 27.52 11.80
CA TYR A 104 -1.34 26.49 12.06
C TYR A 104 -2.33 27.00 13.11
N ALA A 105 -3.55 27.31 12.69
CA ALA A 105 -4.65 27.71 13.57
C ALA A 105 -5.55 26.49 13.83
N PRO A 106 -5.67 26.01 15.07
CA PRO A 106 -6.67 25.01 15.43
C PRO A 106 -7.98 25.71 15.84
N GLU A 107 -9.08 25.36 15.18
CA GLU A 107 -10.42 25.75 15.61
C GLU A 107 -10.77 25.05 16.93
N ILE A 108 -11.06 25.87 17.95
CA ILE A 108 -11.56 25.48 19.27
C ILE A 108 -13.08 25.52 19.19
N ASP A 109 -13.76 24.41 19.46
CA ASP A 109 -15.18 24.40 19.80
C ASP A 109 -15.33 24.21 21.31
N SER A 110 -15.62 25.32 21.97
CA SER A 110 -15.94 25.43 23.39
C SER A 110 -17.45 25.36 23.58
N SER A 111 -17.93 24.48 24.46
CA SER A 111 -19.11 24.75 25.28
C SER A 111 -19.15 23.86 26.52
N SER A 112 -18.93 24.46 27.69
CA SER A 112 -19.30 23.92 28.99
C SER A 112 -20.70 24.41 29.38
N SER A 113 -21.47 23.59 30.11
CA SER A 113 -22.14 23.94 31.38
C SER A 113 -23.09 22.83 31.88
N SER A 114 -22.73 22.29 33.06
CA SER A 114 -23.52 22.11 34.29
C SER A 114 -24.96 21.56 34.29
N GLU A 115 -25.21 20.42 34.96
CA GLU A 115 -25.85 20.28 36.31
C GLU A 115 -26.43 18.87 36.63
N THR A 116 -25.95 18.30 37.74
CA THR A 116 -26.57 17.46 38.80
C THR A 116 -27.82 16.56 38.59
N SER A 117 -27.69 15.25 38.91
CA SER A 117 -28.18 14.56 40.15
C SER A 117 -28.70 13.09 39.98
N LEU A 118 -28.11 12.21 40.83
CA LEU A 118 -28.63 11.07 41.64
C LEU A 118 -29.24 9.77 41.03
N HIS A 119 -28.63 8.65 41.48
CA HIS A 119 -29.14 7.30 41.87
C HIS A 119 -30.10 6.52 40.92
N GLU A 120 -30.10 5.18 40.78
CA GLU A 120 -29.61 4.03 41.57
C GLU A 120 -29.70 2.75 40.70
N ASN A 121 -28.85 1.74 40.98
CA ASN A 121 -29.00 0.26 40.88
C ASN A 121 -29.88 -0.36 39.75
N ASP A 122 -29.58 -1.48 39.06
CA ASP A 122 -28.95 -2.71 39.52
C ASP A 122 -28.80 -3.74 38.38
N HIS A 123 -27.90 -4.71 38.59
CA HIS A 123 -27.84 -6.10 38.10
C HIS A 123 -28.14 -6.53 36.64
N HIS A 124 -27.07 -7.13 36.08
CA HIS A 124 -27.01 -8.46 35.45
C HIS A 124 -26.96 -8.63 33.92
N ASN A 125 -25.79 -9.15 33.52
CA ASN A 125 -25.53 -10.37 32.76
C ASN A 125 -24.94 -10.23 31.35
N VAL A 126 -23.82 -10.94 31.23
CA VAL A 126 -22.96 -11.10 30.07
C VAL A 126 -23.67 -11.96 29.02
N GLU A 127 -23.70 -11.52 27.77
CA GLU A 127 -23.59 -12.46 26.66
C GLU A 127 -22.87 -11.82 25.45
N VAL A 128 -21.76 -12.47 25.11
CA VAL A 128 -20.83 -12.16 24.03
C VAL A 128 -21.47 -12.54 22.70
N THR A 129 -21.62 -11.61 21.76
CA THR A 129 -21.61 -11.94 20.31
C THR A 129 -21.29 -10.72 19.41
N SER A 130 -20.25 -10.91 18.59
CA SER A 130 -20.00 -10.27 17.27
C SER A 130 -19.91 -8.74 17.15
N ILE A 131 -18.80 -8.17 17.61
CA ILE A 131 -18.31 -6.83 17.19
C ILE A 131 -17.58 -6.98 15.86
N THR A 132 -18.28 -7.16 14.74
CA THR A 132 -17.68 -6.99 13.39
C THR A 132 -18.58 -6.31 12.35
N GLU A 133 -19.85 -5.99 12.66
CA GLU A 133 -20.75 -5.37 11.68
C GLU A 133 -20.99 -3.86 11.84
N GLU A 134 -20.58 -3.23 12.95
CA GLU A 134 -21.03 -1.85 13.26
C GLU A 134 -20.25 -0.73 12.56
N HIS A 135 -19.05 -0.98 12.02
CA HIS A 135 -18.27 0.09 11.38
C HIS A 135 -18.70 0.43 9.94
N ASN A 136 -19.68 -0.28 9.36
CA ASN A 136 -20.16 -0.07 7.99
C ASN A 136 -21.44 0.79 7.85
N GLN A 137 -21.87 1.51 8.90
CA GLN A 137 -23.11 2.30 8.87
C GLN A 137 -22.95 3.82 8.76
N ARG A 138 -21.73 4.37 8.66
CA ARG A 138 -21.56 5.82 8.45
C ARG A 138 -21.44 6.15 6.97
N ARG A 139 -22.62 6.37 6.34
CA ARG A 139 -22.93 7.10 5.08
C ARG A 139 -24.03 6.44 4.21
N LYS A 140 -24.94 5.65 4.77
CA LYS A 140 -26.22 5.39 4.09
C LYS A 140 -27.06 6.67 4.16
N SER A 141 -27.24 7.33 3.01
CA SER A 141 -28.11 8.49 2.79
C SER A 141 -29.34 8.47 3.70
N LYS A 142 -29.57 9.57 4.45
CA LYS A 142 -30.73 9.78 5.35
C LYS A 142 -32.07 9.33 4.70
N GLY A 143 -32.19 9.39 3.37
CA GLY A 143 -33.37 8.96 2.62
C GLY A 143 -33.64 7.44 2.59
N THR A 144 -32.61 6.58 2.69
CA THR A 144 -32.79 5.11 2.64
C THR A 144 -33.40 4.59 3.94
N ASN A 145 -33.02 5.18 5.08
CA ASN A 145 -33.56 4.81 6.39
C ASN A 145 -35.03 5.23 6.52
N ILE A 146 -35.38 6.45 6.07
CA ILE A 146 -36.77 6.95 6.07
C ILE A 146 -37.71 6.05 5.24
N ARG A 147 -37.28 5.59 4.05
CA ARG A 147 -38.08 4.68 3.22
C ARG A 147 -38.36 3.34 3.92
N LYS A 148 -37.38 2.80 4.65
CA LYS A 148 -37.53 1.55 5.42
C LYS A 148 -38.54 1.73 6.56
N ILE A 149 -38.45 2.83 7.30
CA ILE A 149 -39.39 3.17 8.38
C ILE A 149 -40.82 3.36 7.85
N ILE A 150 -40.98 4.06 6.71
CA ILE A 150 -42.29 4.25 6.07
C ILE A 150 -42.90 2.91 5.65
N LYS A 151 -42.09 2.01 5.06
CA LYS A 151 -42.54 0.67 4.63
C LYS A 151 -43.01 -0.15 5.82
N ASP A 152 -42.26 -0.14 6.93
CA ASP A 152 -42.61 -0.85 8.16
C ASP A 152 -43.94 -0.35 8.76
N LYS A 153 -44.06 0.96 8.98
CA LYS A 153 -45.30 1.58 9.50
C LYS A 153 -46.51 1.29 8.61
N ARG A 154 -46.34 1.34 7.29
CA ARG A 154 -47.40 0.99 6.33
C ARG A 154 -47.84 -0.46 6.46
N ASN A 155 -46.91 -1.39 6.62
CA ASN A 155 -47.24 -2.81 6.71
C ASN A 155 -47.92 -3.18 8.03
N LYS A 156 -47.60 -2.46 9.11
CA LYS A 156 -48.26 -2.57 10.43
C LYS A 156 -49.58 -1.78 10.54
N GLY A 157 -49.97 -1.07 9.48
CA GLY A 157 -51.21 -0.27 9.48
C GLY A 157 -51.17 0.98 10.36
N LEU A 158 -49.98 1.43 10.75
CA LEU A 158 -49.76 2.60 11.60
C LEU A 158 -49.77 3.91 10.80
N THR A 159 -49.86 5.04 11.50
CA THR A 159 -49.78 6.36 10.88
C THR A 159 -48.37 6.61 10.31
N TYR A 160 -48.28 7.10 9.07
CA TYR A 160 -46.99 7.46 8.46
C TYR A 160 -47.10 8.68 7.54
N LYS A 161 -46.00 9.43 7.42
CA LYS A 161 -45.85 10.53 6.46
C LYS A 161 -45.20 9.99 5.19
N THR A 162 -45.83 10.25 4.04
CA THR A 162 -45.25 9.93 2.72
C THR A 162 -44.06 10.85 2.42
N LEU A 163 -43.21 10.47 1.45
CA LEU A 163 -42.10 11.33 1.02
C LEU A 163 -42.57 12.68 0.46
N SER A 164 -43.79 12.75 -0.08
CA SER A 164 -44.43 13.99 -0.53
C SER A 164 -45.16 14.76 0.58
N GLY A 165 -44.95 14.39 1.85
CA GLY A 165 -45.48 15.11 3.00
C GLY A 165 -46.90 14.76 3.45
N LYS A 166 -47.67 14.00 2.65
CA LYS A 166 -49.04 13.58 2.99
C LYS A 166 -49.06 12.59 4.17
N ILE A 167 -49.86 12.86 5.19
CA ILE A 167 -50.07 11.99 6.36
C ILE A 167 -51.14 10.95 6.04
N ILE A 168 -50.78 9.67 6.18
CA ILE A 168 -51.70 8.54 6.10
C ILE A 168 -51.99 8.08 7.52
N ARG A 169 -53.26 8.16 7.94
CA ARG A 169 -53.71 7.75 9.28
C ARG A 169 -53.67 6.24 9.45
N SER A 170 -53.57 5.79 10.70
CA SER A 170 -53.63 4.38 11.06
C SER A 170 -54.97 3.74 10.63
N ARG A 171 -54.90 2.44 10.36
CA ARG A 171 -56.07 1.61 10.09
C ARG A 171 -56.83 1.40 11.39
N LYS A 172 -58.16 1.36 11.32
CA LYS A 172 -59.05 1.18 12.47
C LYS A 172 -60.14 0.18 12.13
N VAL A 173 -60.57 -0.58 13.13
CA VAL A 173 -61.76 -1.41 13.07
C VAL A 173 -62.97 -0.50 12.91
N THR A 174 -63.89 -0.85 12.01
CA THR A 174 -65.13 -0.10 11.79
C THR A 174 -66.34 -0.98 12.08
N PRO A 175 -67.43 -0.46 12.67
CA PRO A 175 -68.63 -1.24 12.95
C PRO A 175 -69.20 -1.95 11.72
N LEU A 176 -69.59 -3.21 11.91
CA LEU A 176 -70.16 -4.03 10.85
C LEU A 176 -71.55 -3.48 10.43
N PRO A 177 -71.84 -3.41 9.12
CA PRO A 177 -73.11 -2.91 8.64
C PRO A 177 -74.22 -3.95 8.83
N LEU A 178 -75.45 -3.49 8.97
CA LEU A 178 -76.63 -4.32 8.77
C LEU A 178 -76.61 -4.83 7.31
N CYS A 179 -76.61 -6.15 7.15
CA CYS A 179 -76.48 -6.77 5.83
C CYS A 179 -77.36 -8.00 5.71
N ARG A 180 -77.71 -8.37 4.47
CA ARG A 180 -78.57 -9.53 4.17
C ARG A 180 -78.04 -10.86 4.74
N LYS A 181 -76.73 -10.99 4.95
CA LYS A 181 -76.09 -12.18 5.55
C LYS A 181 -76.03 -12.13 7.09
N LYS A 182 -76.61 -11.11 7.71
CA LYS A 182 -76.64 -10.89 9.17
C LYS A 182 -75.26 -11.03 9.83
N CYS A 183 -74.21 -10.54 9.17
CA CYS A 183 -72.83 -10.74 9.63
C CYS A 183 -72.53 -10.11 11.00
N SER A 184 -73.26 -9.07 11.40
CA SER A 184 -73.16 -8.47 12.75
C SER A 184 -73.65 -9.39 13.86
N GLU A 185 -74.54 -10.34 13.56
CA GLU A 185 -74.98 -11.37 14.52
C GLU A 185 -73.98 -12.55 14.58
N LYS A 186 -73.16 -12.72 13.54
CA LYS A 186 -72.20 -13.84 13.42
C LYS A 186 -70.81 -13.55 13.98
N ILE A 187 -70.47 -12.27 14.17
CA ILE A 187 -69.13 -11.84 14.59
C ILE A 187 -69.29 -10.80 15.69
N SER A 188 -68.77 -11.11 16.88
CA SER A 188 -68.73 -10.15 17.99
C SER A 188 -67.73 -9.03 17.71
N ALA A 189 -67.90 -7.87 18.37
CA ALA A 189 -66.98 -6.75 18.24
C ALA A 189 -65.55 -7.12 18.72
N GLU A 190 -65.44 -7.97 19.74
CA GLU A 190 -64.17 -8.48 20.27
C GLU A 190 -63.48 -9.37 19.21
N THR A 191 -64.22 -10.31 18.62
CA THR A 191 -63.70 -11.19 17.56
C THR A 191 -63.24 -10.38 16.34
N GLN A 192 -64.00 -9.35 15.96
CA GLN A 192 -63.62 -8.44 14.88
C GLN A 192 -62.30 -7.73 15.18
N LYS A 193 -62.09 -7.29 16.43
CA LYS A 193 -60.87 -6.61 16.87
C LYS A 193 -59.66 -7.54 16.84
N ILE A 194 -59.80 -8.77 17.33
CA ILE A 194 -58.72 -9.78 17.30
C ILE A 194 -58.28 -10.06 15.86
N LEU A 195 -59.22 -10.36 14.96
CA LEU A 195 -58.91 -10.63 13.54
C LEU A 195 -58.21 -9.45 12.85
N PHE A 196 -58.57 -8.23 13.23
CA PHE A 196 -57.90 -7.03 12.73
C PHE A 196 -56.45 -6.93 13.24
N GLU A 197 -56.25 -7.09 14.54
CA GLU A 197 -54.93 -6.98 15.18
C GLU A 197 -53.98 -8.06 14.66
N GLU A 198 -54.43 -9.30 14.53
CA GLU A 198 -53.64 -10.41 13.98
C GLU A 198 -53.18 -10.16 12.54
N LEU A 199 -54.05 -9.63 11.67
CA LEU A 199 -53.67 -9.33 10.29
C LEU A 199 -52.55 -8.28 10.23
N TRP A 200 -52.68 -7.20 10.99
CA TRP A 200 -51.73 -6.09 10.94
C TRP A 200 -50.44 -6.40 11.72
N ALA A 201 -50.49 -7.29 12.71
CA ALA A 201 -49.32 -7.83 13.41
C ALA A 201 -48.38 -8.62 12.48
N LEU A 202 -48.88 -9.18 11.36
CA LEU A 202 -48.04 -9.88 10.38
C LEU A 202 -46.89 -9.02 9.80
N GLY A 203 -47.00 -7.68 9.82
CA GLY A 203 -45.91 -6.75 9.52
C GLY A 203 -45.33 -6.80 8.10
N ASP A 204 -45.84 -7.68 7.24
CA ASP A 204 -45.35 -7.92 5.89
C ASP A 204 -46.52 -7.91 4.88
N TYR A 205 -46.27 -7.35 3.69
CA TYR A 205 -47.29 -7.24 2.65
C TYR A 205 -47.63 -8.59 2.00
N ASN A 206 -46.64 -9.44 1.75
CA ASN A 206 -46.85 -10.74 1.13
C ASN A 206 -47.58 -11.69 2.10
N LYS A 207 -47.18 -11.72 3.38
CA LYS A 207 -47.87 -12.50 4.43
C LYS A 207 -49.35 -12.13 4.54
N ARG A 208 -49.66 -10.82 4.60
CA ARG A 208 -51.05 -10.34 4.64
C ARG A 208 -51.84 -10.70 3.37
N SER A 209 -51.24 -10.55 2.19
CA SER A 209 -51.88 -10.90 0.93
C SER A 209 -52.19 -12.40 0.83
N ALA A 210 -51.29 -13.26 1.33
CA ALA A 210 -51.49 -14.70 1.36
C ALA A 210 -52.62 -15.09 2.34
N TYR A 211 -52.61 -14.52 3.54
CA TYR A 211 -53.67 -14.73 4.53
C TYR A 211 -55.04 -14.32 3.98
N LEU A 212 -55.18 -13.10 3.44
CA LEU A 212 -56.44 -12.64 2.84
C LEU A 212 -56.89 -13.52 1.67
N SER A 213 -55.96 -14.04 0.87
CA SER A 213 -56.28 -14.93 -0.27
C SER A 213 -56.79 -16.30 0.17
N SER A 214 -56.31 -16.81 1.32
CA SER A 214 -56.77 -18.08 1.91
C SER A 214 -58.22 -18.01 2.42
N LEU A 215 -58.68 -16.81 2.80
CA LEU A 215 -60.03 -16.57 3.28
C LEU A 215 -61.07 -16.38 2.16
N ILE A 216 -60.63 -16.33 0.90
CA ILE A 216 -61.49 -16.13 -0.26
C ILE A 216 -61.58 -17.43 -1.05
N LEU A 217 -62.78 -17.94 -1.27
CA LEU A 217 -63.02 -19.13 -2.10
C LEU A 217 -63.59 -18.72 -3.45
N ASP A 218 -63.02 -19.28 -4.51
CA ASP A 218 -63.43 -19.04 -5.89
C ASP A 218 -64.38 -20.15 -6.32
N ILE A 219 -65.62 -19.81 -6.69
CA ILE A 219 -66.66 -20.78 -7.03
C ILE A 219 -67.22 -20.47 -8.42
N PRO A 220 -67.39 -21.47 -9.31
CA PRO A 220 -68.02 -21.26 -10.60
C PRO A 220 -69.49 -20.84 -10.43
N LYS A 221 -69.97 -19.97 -11.31
CA LYS A 221 -71.35 -19.48 -11.24
C LYS A 221 -72.35 -20.59 -11.63
N LYS A 222 -73.28 -20.95 -10.73
CA LYS A 222 -74.23 -22.08 -10.89
C LYS A 222 -75.37 -21.88 -11.90
N SER A 223 -75.70 -20.65 -12.31
CA SER A 223 -76.62 -20.40 -13.44
C SER A 223 -76.45 -19.00 -14.03
N GLN A 224 -76.77 -18.84 -15.31
CA GLN A 224 -76.75 -17.55 -16.02
C GLN A 224 -78.14 -17.25 -16.57
N ARG A 225 -78.63 -16.03 -16.32
CA ARG A 225 -79.80 -15.49 -17.02
C ARG A 225 -79.27 -14.78 -18.26
N ILE A 226 -79.52 -15.34 -19.44
CA ILE A 226 -79.18 -14.69 -20.72
C ILE A 226 -80.06 -13.44 -20.82
N ARG A 227 -79.46 -12.26 -20.90
CA ARG A 227 -80.16 -11.02 -21.28
C ARG A 227 -79.68 -10.68 -22.68
N ASN A 228 -80.60 -10.64 -23.65
CA ASN A 228 -80.33 -10.17 -25.00
C ASN A 228 -80.13 -8.65 -24.95
N THR A 229 -78.89 -8.22 -24.74
CA THR A 229 -78.46 -6.84 -24.94
C THR A 229 -77.39 -6.82 -26.02
N LEU A 230 -77.51 -5.89 -26.97
CA LEU A 230 -76.49 -5.64 -28.01
C LEU A 230 -75.20 -5.15 -27.36
N GLY A 231 -74.20 -6.05 -27.26
CA GLY A 231 -72.88 -5.81 -26.70
C GLY A 231 -72.38 -7.03 -25.90
N GLU A 232 -71.11 -7.40 -26.04
CA GLU A 232 -70.50 -8.50 -25.27
C GLU A 232 -70.70 -8.25 -23.77
N PRO A 233 -71.48 -9.08 -23.05
CA PRO A 233 -71.60 -8.92 -21.62
C PRO A 233 -70.23 -9.21 -20.99
N LYS A 234 -69.73 -8.33 -20.12
CA LYS A 234 -68.59 -8.64 -19.23
C LYS A 234 -69.02 -9.74 -18.25
N VAL A 235 -68.98 -11.00 -18.70
CA VAL A 235 -69.43 -12.16 -17.92
C VAL A 235 -68.42 -12.44 -16.82
N ARG A 236 -68.81 -12.30 -15.55
CA ARG A 236 -68.04 -12.88 -14.44
C ARG A 236 -68.30 -14.39 -14.40
N SER A 237 -67.30 -15.19 -14.75
CA SER A 237 -67.33 -16.66 -14.71
C SER A 237 -67.19 -17.23 -13.29
N ILE A 238 -66.56 -16.46 -12.39
CA ILE A 238 -66.22 -16.87 -11.02
C ILE A 238 -66.92 -15.93 -10.03
N ASN A 239 -67.50 -16.52 -8.98
CA ASN A 239 -67.98 -15.82 -7.78
C ASN A 239 -66.98 -16.01 -6.64
N HIS A 240 -66.82 -14.98 -5.81
CA HIS A 240 -65.95 -15.04 -4.63
C HIS A 240 -66.79 -15.14 -3.36
N ILE A 241 -66.58 -16.20 -2.58
CA ILE A 241 -67.09 -16.34 -1.22
C ILE A 241 -66.04 -15.83 -0.25
N TYR A 242 -66.47 -14.96 0.68
CA TYR A 242 -65.62 -14.36 1.69
C TYR A 242 -65.89 -15.03 3.03
N ASN A 243 -64.84 -15.55 3.66
CA ASN A 243 -64.93 -16.25 4.92
C ASN A 243 -64.04 -15.60 5.98
N LEU A 244 -64.34 -15.83 7.25
CA LEU A 244 -63.46 -15.56 8.37
C LEU A 244 -63.20 -16.87 9.12
N LYS A 245 -61.97 -17.08 9.59
CA LYS A 245 -61.65 -18.24 10.43
C LYS A 245 -61.75 -17.82 11.89
N VAL A 246 -62.71 -18.39 12.62
CA VAL A 246 -62.91 -18.15 14.06
C VAL A 246 -62.90 -19.51 14.75
N ASN A 247 -62.01 -19.72 15.72
CA ASN A 247 -61.87 -20.98 16.46
C ASN A 247 -61.81 -22.24 15.56
N GLY A 248 -61.04 -22.16 14.47
CA GLY A 248 -60.89 -23.27 13.51
C GLY A 248 -62.02 -23.42 12.49
N THR A 249 -63.16 -22.74 12.68
CA THR A 249 -64.33 -22.82 11.80
C THR A 249 -64.38 -21.66 10.81
N MET A 250 -64.77 -21.92 9.55
CA MET A 250 -64.93 -20.90 8.52
C MET A 250 -66.36 -20.34 8.52
N ILE A 251 -66.50 -19.06 8.84
CA ILE A 251 -67.78 -18.35 8.87
C ILE A 251 -67.93 -17.54 7.57
N GLU A 252 -68.96 -17.84 6.79
CA GLU A 252 -69.26 -17.11 5.55
C GLU A 252 -69.88 -15.73 5.83
N ILE A 253 -69.29 -14.71 5.22
CA ILE A 253 -69.66 -13.31 5.40
C ILE A 253 -69.87 -12.59 4.05
N CYS A 254 -70.35 -11.35 4.11
CA CYS A 254 -70.42 -10.50 2.92
C CYS A 254 -69.09 -9.74 2.70
N LYS A 255 -68.84 -9.34 1.46
CA LYS A 255 -67.65 -8.55 1.08
C LYS A 255 -67.53 -7.25 1.90
N GLY A 256 -68.66 -6.57 2.17
CA GLY A 256 -68.68 -5.34 2.95
C GLY A 256 -68.17 -5.55 4.38
N CYS A 257 -68.56 -6.65 5.02
CA CYS A 257 -68.04 -7.03 6.32
C CYS A 257 -66.56 -7.39 6.25
N PHE A 258 -66.13 -8.15 5.24
CA PHE A 258 -64.73 -8.55 5.07
C PHE A 258 -63.78 -7.34 4.98
N LEU A 259 -64.17 -6.32 4.22
CA LEU A 259 -63.39 -5.08 4.09
C LEU A 259 -63.31 -4.31 5.43
N LYS A 260 -64.42 -4.25 6.17
CA LYS A 260 -64.54 -3.52 7.44
C LYS A 260 -63.89 -4.25 8.61
N THR A 261 -63.91 -5.58 8.63
CA THR A 261 -63.20 -6.41 9.62
C THR A 261 -61.70 -6.16 9.55
N PHE A 262 -61.12 -6.15 8.34
CA PHE A 262 -59.67 -5.99 8.19
C PHE A 262 -59.20 -4.54 7.94
N GLY A 263 -60.12 -3.58 7.79
CA GLY A 263 -59.81 -2.18 7.48
C GLY A 263 -59.08 -2.00 6.13
N ILE A 264 -59.38 -2.86 5.15
CA ILE A 264 -58.71 -2.90 3.84
C ILE A 264 -59.60 -2.31 2.74
N SER A 265 -58.98 -1.81 1.66
CA SER A 265 -59.71 -1.31 0.50
C SER A 265 -60.14 -2.45 -0.43
N ASN A 266 -61.20 -2.22 -1.22
CA ASN A 266 -61.62 -3.15 -2.26
C ASN A 266 -60.46 -3.52 -3.21
N LYS A 267 -59.62 -2.54 -3.57
CA LYS A 267 -58.47 -2.77 -4.45
C LYS A 267 -57.45 -3.75 -3.87
N CYS A 268 -57.27 -3.76 -2.55
CA CYS A 268 -56.38 -4.71 -1.87
C CYS A 268 -56.83 -6.16 -2.12
N VAL A 269 -58.14 -6.39 -1.98
CA VAL A 269 -58.78 -7.70 -2.20
C VAL A 269 -58.69 -8.13 -3.66
N GLU A 270 -58.98 -7.23 -4.60
CA GLU A 270 -58.86 -7.51 -6.03
C GLU A 270 -57.43 -7.92 -6.43
N VAL A 271 -56.42 -7.25 -5.87
CA VAL A 271 -55.01 -7.59 -6.12
C VAL A 271 -54.65 -8.94 -5.52
N ALA A 272 -55.14 -9.25 -4.32
CA ALA A 272 -54.93 -10.55 -3.68
C ALA A 272 -55.54 -11.69 -4.53
N ILE A 273 -56.79 -11.52 -5.00
CA ILE A 273 -57.46 -12.46 -5.90
C ILE A 273 -56.69 -12.61 -7.22
N LYS A 274 -56.28 -11.51 -7.85
CA LYS A 274 -55.50 -11.56 -9.10
C LYS A 274 -54.17 -12.29 -8.91
N LYS A 275 -53.48 -12.09 -7.77
CA LYS A 275 -52.23 -12.77 -7.47
C LYS A 275 -52.41 -14.26 -7.19
N LYS A 276 -53.56 -14.63 -6.61
CA LYS A 276 -53.98 -16.02 -6.40
C LYS A 276 -54.29 -16.72 -7.72
N SER A 277 -54.98 -16.04 -8.65
CA SER A 277 -55.40 -16.64 -9.93
C SER A 277 -54.28 -16.85 -10.96
N VAL A 278 -53.09 -16.26 -10.76
CA VAL A 278 -51.93 -16.45 -11.66
C VAL A 278 -51.28 -17.83 -11.48
N ARG A 279 -51.43 -18.47 -10.31
CA ARG A 279 -50.77 -19.75 -10.01
C ARG A 279 -51.81 -20.85 -9.84
N VAL A 280 -51.54 -22.02 -10.43
CA VAL A 280 -52.41 -23.21 -10.37
C VAL A 280 -52.70 -23.65 -8.93
N THR A 281 -51.74 -23.52 -8.02
CA THR A 281 -51.86 -23.90 -6.61
C THR A 281 -52.64 -22.89 -5.75
N GLY A 282 -53.07 -21.75 -6.32
CA GLY A 282 -53.76 -20.69 -5.56
C GLY A 282 -52.88 -19.94 -4.55
N ILE A 283 -51.56 -20.15 -4.56
CA ILE A 283 -50.62 -19.42 -3.69
C ILE A 283 -50.35 -18.04 -4.30
N SER A 284 -50.50 -16.97 -3.50
CA SER A 284 -50.27 -15.60 -3.95
C SER A 284 -48.81 -15.36 -4.40
N SER A 285 -48.61 -14.81 -5.59
CA SER A 285 -47.27 -14.43 -6.06
C SER A 285 -46.64 -13.28 -5.23
N PRO A 286 -45.33 -13.32 -4.93
CA PRO A 286 -44.65 -12.27 -4.17
C PRO A 286 -44.63 -10.93 -4.91
N ASP A 287 -44.53 -9.83 -4.16
CA ASP A 287 -44.35 -8.48 -4.72
C ASP A 287 -42.98 -8.32 -5.39
N LYS A 288 -42.97 -7.87 -6.66
CA LYS A 288 -41.74 -7.68 -7.48
C LYS A 288 -41.30 -6.21 -7.60
N ARG A 289 -41.87 -5.30 -6.80
CA ARG A 289 -41.54 -3.88 -6.84
C ARG A 289 -40.12 -3.64 -6.34
N GLY A 290 -39.33 -2.85 -7.08
CA GLY A 290 -37.96 -2.51 -6.72
C GLY A 290 -36.90 -3.55 -7.11
N SER A 291 -37.28 -4.58 -7.87
CA SER A 291 -36.38 -5.64 -8.35
C SER A 291 -35.77 -5.38 -9.73
N HIS A 292 -35.85 -4.14 -10.24
CA HIS A 292 -35.26 -3.77 -11.53
C HIS A 292 -33.78 -3.38 -11.33
N VAL A 293 -32.92 -3.80 -12.25
CA VAL A 293 -31.50 -3.41 -12.24
C VAL A 293 -31.40 -1.90 -12.53
N PRO A 294 -30.74 -1.09 -11.69
CA PRO A 294 -30.61 0.34 -11.95
C PRO A 294 -29.89 0.60 -13.28
N SER A 295 -30.35 1.59 -14.05
CA SER A 295 -29.73 1.97 -15.34
C SER A 295 -28.30 2.48 -15.20
N ASN A 296 -27.92 2.93 -14.00
CA ASN A 296 -26.59 3.41 -13.65
C ASN A 296 -25.69 2.33 -13.02
N LYS A 297 -26.03 1.04 -13.17
CA LYS A 297 -25.16 -0.04 -12.71
C LYS A 297 -23.88 -0.01 -13.56
N ILE A 298 -22.74 0.22 -12.91
CA ILE A 298 -21.42 0.11 -13.55
C ILE A 298 -21.24 -1.35 -13.99
N GLY A 299 -20.85 -1.54 -15.25
CA GLY A 299 -20.62 -2.86 -15.84
C GLY A 299 -19.47 -3.59 -15.17
N ASP A 300 -19.53 -4.92 -15.19
CA ASP A 300 -18.49 -5.77 -14.59
C ASP A 300 -17.13 -5.57 -15.31
N ASP A 301 -17.15 -5.21 -16.59
CA ASP A 301 -15.95 -4.87 -17.38
C ASP A 301 -15.17 -3.68 -16.81
N ALA A 302 -15.87 -2.64 -16.36
CA ALA A 302 -15.24 -1.47 -15.74
C ALA A 302 -14.62 -1.81 -14.38
N VAL A 303 -15.24 -2.73 -13.63
CA VAL A 303 -14.67 -3.25 -12.37
C VAL A 303 -13.41 -4.05 -12.66
N GLN A 304 -13.42 -4.87 -13.71
CA GLN A 304 -12.27 -5.68 -14.10
C GLN A 304 -11.11 -4.79 -14.57
N ALA A 305 -11.36 -3.77 -15.39
CA ALA A 305 -10.34 -2.80 -15.81
C ALA A 305 -9.66 -2.09 -14.62
N ILE A 306 -10.41 -1.76 -13.56
CA ILE A 306 -9.84 -1.18 -12.32
C ILE A 306 -8.93 -2.20 -11.62
N LYS A 307 -9.38 -3.46 -11.50
CA LYS A 307 -8.58 -4.52 -10.86
C LYS A 307 -7.31 -4.81 -11.64
N ASP A 308 -7.39 -4.87 -12.97
CA ASP A 308 -6.25 -5.13 -13.85
C ASP A 308 -5.23 -3.98 -13.75
N HIS A 309 -5.70 -2.73 -13.74
CA HIS A 309 -4.86 -1.55 -13.48
C HIS A 309 -4.16 -1.64 -12.13
N ILE A 310 -4.89 -1.94 -11.05
CA ILE A 310 -4.30 -2.06 -9.71
C ILE A 310 -3.33 -3.24 -9.59
N ASN A 311 -3.58 -4.34 -10.29
CA ASN A 311 -2.69 -5.52 -10.29
C ASN A 311 -1.46 -5.34 -11.18
N SER A 312 -1.43 -4.31 -12.03
CA SER A 312 -0.26 -4.01 -12.87
C SER A 312 0.91 -3.42 -12.08
N TYR A 313 0.67 -2.87 -10.89
CA TYR A 313 1.72 -2.38 -10.00
C TYR A 313 2.44 -3.56 -9.32
N PRO A 314 3.77 -3.49 -9.13
CA PRO A 314 4.50 -4.45 -8.33
C PRO A 314 3.97 -4.43 -6.89
N LEU A 315 3.63 -5.62 -6.39
CA LEU A 315 3.15 -5.81 -5.03
C LEU A 315 4.28 -6.38 -4.17
N TYR A 316 4.47 -5.79 -3.01
CA TYR A 316 5.42 -6.24 -2.01
C TYR A 316 4.69 -6.95 -0.87
N GLU A 317 5.30 -8.00 -0.33
CA GLU A 317 4.85 -8.65 0.90
C GLU A 317 5.67 -8.14 2.07
N SER A 318 5.01 -7.79 3.18
CA SER A 318 5.73 -7.48 4.42
C SER A 318 6.26 -8.77 5.04
N HIS A 319 7.58 -8.83 5.23
CA HIS A 319 8.25 -9.99 5.83
C HIS A 319 7.70 -10.34 7.23
N TYR A 320 7.33 -9.31 8.02
CA TYR A 320 6.71 -9.44 9.34
C TYR A 320 5.35 -10.14 9.39
N SER A 321 4.67 -10.26 8.25
CA SER A 321 3.29 -10.69 8.21
C SER A 321 3.11 -12.09 7.66
N ARG A 322 4.17 -12.78 7.23
CA ARG A 322 4.05 -14.12 6.65
C ARG A 322 3.40 -15.14 7.59
N SER A 323 3.55 -14.96 8.91
CA SER A 323 2.91 -15.80 9.93
C SER A 323 1.50 -15.32 10.35
N HIS A 324 1.12 -14.07 10.06
CA HIS A 324 -0.06 -13.43 10.67
C HIS A 324 -1.06 -12.79 9.67
N THR A 325 -0.64 -12.27 8.51
CA THR A 325 -1.54 -11.68 7.49
C THR A 325 -1.01 -11.82 6.05
N ASN A 326 -1.87 -12.18 5.09
CA ASN A 326 -1.56 -12.20 3.65
C ASN A 326 -1.65 -10.82 2.97
N LYS A 327 -1.33 -9.74 3.70
CA LYS A 327 -1.56 -8.37 3.21
C LYS A 327 -0.45 -7.93 2.26
N ARG A 328 -0.83 -7.44 1.07
CA ARG A 328 0.08 -6.96 0.03
C ARG A 328 0.13 -5.43 -0.01
N TYR A 329 1.31 -4.89 -0.26
CA TYR A 329 1.60 -3.47 -0.22
C TYR A 329 2.01 -2.94 -1.59
N LEU A 330 1.59 -1.72 -1.87
CA LEU A 330 2.01 -0.96 -3.05
C LEU A 330 3.29 -0.15 -2.76
N PRO A 331 4.05 0.26 -3.81
CA PRO A 331 5.28 1.04 -3.67
C PRO A 331 5.13 2.31 -2.81
N THR A 332 6.20 2.71 -2.13
CA THR A 332 6.31 4.00 -1.45
C THR A 332 6.19 5.17 -2.44
N GLY A 333 5.50 6.23 -2.04
CA GLY A 333 5.25 7.40 -2.91
C GLY A 333 4.03 7.25 -3.85
N LEU A 334 3.52 6.03 -4.05
CA LEU A 334 2.26 5.83 -4.76
C LEU A 334 1.09 6.18 -3.84
N SER A 335 0.08 6.87 -4.38
CA SER A 335 -1.15 7.22 -3.65
C SER A 335 -2.37 6.86 -4.46
N LEU A 336 -3.53 6.72 -3.80
CA LEU A 336 -4.79 6.44 -4.49
C LEU A 336 -5.13 7.52 -5.54
N THR A 337 -4.74 8.76 -5.26
CA THR A 337 -4.88 9.90 -6.19
C THR A 337 -4.03 9.70 -7.43
N ILE A 338 -2.74 9.38 -7.26
CA ILE A 338 -1.82 9.14 -8.37
C ILE A 338 -2.31 7.95 -9.20
N MET A 339 -2.66 6.83 -8.55
CA MET A 339 -3.19 5.65 -9.25
C MET A 339 -4.41 5.96 -10.10
N TYR A 340 -5.32 6.80 -9.58
CA TYR A 340 -6.51 7.19 -10.31
C TYR A 340 -6.21 8.14 -11.46
N GLN A 341 -5.24 9.05 -11.33
CA GLN A 341 -4.77 9.87 -12.45
C GLN A 341 -4.23 8.99 -13.57
N MET A 342 -3.39 8.00 -13.24
CA MET A 342 -2.88 7.05 -14.23
C MET A 342 -3.96 6.17 -14.87
N TYR A 343 -4.95 5.74 -14.08
CA TYR A 343 -6.09 4.99 -14.59
C TYR A 343 -6.88 5.78 -15.65
N LYS A 344 -7.02 7.10 -15.46
CA LYS A 344 -7.69 7.98 -16.45
C LYS A 344 -6.93 8.11 -17.76
N GLU A 345 -5.61 8.00 -17.73
CA GLU A 345 -4.78 8.06 -18.94
C GLU A 345 -4.95 6.79 -19.78
N ILE A 346 -5.24 5.65 -19.14
CA ILE A 346 -5.36 4.34 -19.79
C ILE A 346 -6.81 4.07 -20.27
N VAL A 347 -7.81 4.49 -19.49
CA VAL A 347 -9.22 4.16 -19.75
C VAL A 347 -9.97 5.37 -20.28
N SER A 348 -10.56 5.23 -21.48
CA SER A 348 -11.30 6.29 -22.18
C SER A 348 -12.53 6.81 -21.41
N ASN A 349 -13.24 5.93 -20.72
CA ASN A 349 -14.41 6.26 -19.90
C ASN A 349 -14.19 5.84 -18.43
N PRO A 350 -13.42 6.61 -17.66
CA PRO A 350 -13.05 6.25 -16.31
C PRO A 350 -14.24 6.36 -15.34
N VAL A 351 -14.33 5.41 -14.41
CA VAL A 351 -15.27 5.49 -13.28
C VAL A 351 -14.94 6.68 -12.36
N SER A 352 -15.85 7.04 -11.46
CA SER A 352 -15.56 8.07 -10.45
C SER A 352 -14.47 7.63 -9.47
N TYR A 353 -13.67 8.60 -8.99
CA TYR A 353 -12.64 8.38 -7.96
C TYR A 353 -13.16 7.63 -6.74
N THR A 354 -14.38 7.96 -6.30
CA THR A 354 -15.02 7.32 -5.16
C THR A 354 -15.28 5.83 -5.42
N TYR A 355 -15.69 5.48 -6.64
CA TYR A 355 -15.91 4.10 -7.02
C TYR A 355 -14.59 3.33 -7.19
N PHE A 356 -13.61 3.93 -7.86
CA PHE A 356 -12.24 3.39 -7.94
C PHE A 356 -11.68 3.08 -6.54
N GLY A 357 -11.79 4.03 -5.61
CA GLY A 357 -11.36 3.87 -4.22
C GLY A 357 -12.15 2.80 -3.45
N ASN A 358 -13.42 2.57 -3.77
CA ASN A 358 -14.19 1.46 -3.20
C ASN A 358 -13.66 0.12 -3.71
N VAL A 359 -13.43 -0.02 -5.01
CA VAL A 359 -12.86 -1.26 -5.59
C VAL A 359 -11.47 -1.53 -5.01
N PHE A 360 -10.61 -0.52 -4.92
CA PHE A 360 -9.30 -0.62 -4.26
C PHE A 360 -9.42 -1.16 -2.83
N ARG A 361 -10.33 -0.60 -2.01
CA ARG A 361 -10.58 -1.08 -0.63
C ARG A 361 -11.05 -2.54 -0.59
N THR A 362 -11.84 -2.99 -1.57
CA THR A 362 -12.26 -4.40 -1.64
C THR A 362 -11.13 -5.37 -1.99
N MET A 363 -10.02 -4.89 -2.58
CA MET A 363 -8.87 -5.73 -2.91
C MET A 363 -7.94 -6.01 -1.72
N GLY A 364 -8.17 -5.38 -0.55
CA GLY A 364 -7.37 -5.62 0.66
C GLY A 364 -5.94 -5.10 0.61
N LEU A 365 -5.62 -4.23 -0.36
CA LEU A 365 -4.29 -3.63 -0.54
C LEU A 365 -4.10 -2.40 0.38
N SER A 366 -2.85 -2.03 0.64
CA SER A 366 -2.52 -0.81 1.39
C SER A 366 -1.26 -0.14 0.87
N PHE A 367 -1.22 1.20 0.97
CA PHE A 367 -0.02 1.97 0.68
C PHE A 367 0.98 1.82 1.83
N LYS A 368 2.26 1.63 1.50
CA LYS A 368 3.34 1.68 2.48
C LYS A 368 3.49 3.12 2.95
N LYS A 369 3.16 3.39 4.22
CA LYS A 369 3.44 4.69 4.83
C LYS A 369 4.94 4.78 5.11
N PRO A 370 5.58 5.96 4.98
CA PRO A 370 6.85 6.20 5.65
C PRO A 370 6.65 5.87 7.12
N SER A 371 7.44 4.95 7.67
CA SER A 371 7.51 4.79 9.11
C SER A 371 8.06 6.08 9.68
N LEU A 372 7.28 6.74 10.55
CA LEU A 372 7.88 7.69 11.47
C LEU A 372 8.80 6.88 12.37
N ASP A 373 10.05 7.29 12.49
CA ASP A 373 11.03 6.61 13.35
C ASP A 373 10.71 6.95 14.81
N THR A 374 9.72 6.25 15.37
CA THR A 374 9.38 6.32 16.79
C THR A 374 9.94 5.10 17.49
N CYS A 375 10.47 5.29 18.70
CA CYS A 375 10.96 4.18 19.50
C CYS A 375 9.81 3.21 19.83
N ASN A 376 9.87 2.00 19.25
CA ASN A 376 8.92 0.91 19.49
C ASN A 376 8.74 0.63 20.99
N THR A 377 9.81 0.68 21.78
CA THR A 377 9.78 0.47 23.23
C THR A 377 8.99 1.58 23.94
N CYS A 378 9.23 2.84 23.58
CA CYS A 378 8.46 3.97 24.11
C CYS A 378 6.98 3.85 23.75
N ASP A 379 6.66 3.51 22.50
CA ASP A 379 5.27 3.40 22.05
C ASP A 379 4.55 2.22 22.73
N ALA A 380 5.25 1.10 22.93
CA ALA A 380 4.74 -0.05 23.68
C ALA A 380 4.45 0.32 25.14
N TYR A 381 5.39 1.00 25.83
CA TYR A 381 5.16 1.44 27.21
C TYR A 381 4.02 2.47 27.31
N LYS A 382 3.98 3.47 26.43
CA LYS A 382 2.86 4.43 26.36
C LYS A 382 1.53 3.71 26.20
N MET A 383 1.48 2.64 25.41
CA MET A 383 0.26 1.86 25.23
C MET A 383 -0.09 1.00 26.44
N LYS A 384 0.88 0.32 27.05
CA LYS A 384 0.68 -0.44 28.29
C LYS A 384 0.19 0.48 29.42
N ILE A 385 0.80 1.66 29.58
CA ILE A 385 0.41 2.66 30.58
C ILE A 385 -1.04 3.11 30.38
N LYS A 386 -1.49 3.33 29.14
CA LYS A 386 -2.89 3.72 28.86
C LYS A 386 -3.91 2.63 29.19
N LEU A 387 -3.51 1.36 29.17
CA LEU A 387 -4.40 0.21 29.41
C LEU A 387 -4.32 -0.34 30.84
N ALA A 388 -3.28 0.03 31.59
CA ALA A 388 -3.01 -0.48 32.94
C ALA A 388 -3.90 0.19 34.00
N LEU A 389 -4.24 -0.58 35.04
CA LEU A 389 -4.87 -0.09 36.27
C LEU A 389 -3.76 0.22 37.32
N PRO A 390 -4.00 1.12 38.31
CA PRO A 390 -3.04 1.31 39.41
C PRO A 390 -2.96 0.01 40.23
N PRO A 391 -1.78 -0.57 40.58
CA PRO A 391 -0.40 -0.05 40.69
C PRO A 391 0.57 -0.33 39.52
N ASP A 392 0.17 -1.14 38.53
CA ASP A 392 1.04 -1.51 37.39
C ASP A 392 1.37 -0.30 36.49
N THR A 393 0.55 0.75 36.54
CA THR A 393 0.82 2.00 35.83
C THR A 393 2.13 2.65 36.30
N GLU A 394 2.47 2.58 37.58
CA GLU A 394 3.65 3.27 38.13
C GLU A 394 4.95 2.53 37.84
N SER A 395 4.93 1.20 37.90
CA SER A 395 6.07 0.37 37.47
C SER A 395 6.39 0.57 35.99
N LEU A 396 5.37 0.60 35.12
CA LEU A 396 5.54 0.84 33.69
C LEU A 396 6.05 2.25 33.37
N LYS A 397 5.68 3.27 34.16
CA LYS A 397 6.26 4.61 34.04
C LYS A 397 7.73 4.62 34.42
N ASN A 398 8.10 3.96 35.52
CA ASN A 398 9.50 3.83 35.93
C ASN A 398 10.33 3.10 34.88
N GLU A 399 9.81 2.02 34.29
CA GLU A 399 10.50 1.31 33.19
C GLU A 399 10.68 2.20 31.95
N LEU A 400 9.69 3.03 31.61
CA LEU A 400 9.80 4.01 30.53
C LEU A 400 10.84 5.09 30.83
N GLU A 401 10.88 5.60 32.06
CA GLU A 401 11.86 6.60 32.51
C GLU A 401 13.29 6.03 32.47
N ILE A 402 13.48 4.78 32.90
CA ILE A 402 14.77 4.08 32.79
C ILE A 402 15.20 3.97 31.32
N HIS A 403 14.31 3.57 30.41
CA HIS A 403 14.62 3.48 28.98
C HIS A 403 15.01 4.84 28.37
N GLN A 404 14.32 5.91 28.76
CA GLN A 404 14.65 7.28 28.33
C GLN A 404 15.99 7.74 28.89
N ALA A 405 16.25 7.51 30.19
CA ALA A 405 17.52 7.83 30.82
C ALA A 405 18.69 7.05 30.20
N GLU A 406 18.48 5.81 29.76
CA GLU A 406 19.48 5.03 29.00
C GLU A 406 19.80 5.67 27.64
N ALA A 407 18.80 6.19 26.93
CA ALA A 407 19.00 6.92 25.69
C ALA A 407 19.81 8.22 25.91
N ASP A 408 19.44 9.00 26.93
CA ASP A 408 20.15 10.24 27.30
C ASP A 408 21.59 9.97 27.74
N SER A 409 21.81 8.89 28.48
CA SER A 409 23.15 8.44 28.89
C SER A 409 24.00 8.05 27.67
N ALA A 410 23.42 7.37 26.68
CA ALA A 410 24.12 7.02 25.46
C ALA A 410 24.57 8.26 24.65
N TYR A 411 23.72 9.28 24.57
CA TYR A 411 24.08 10.57 23.96
C TYR A 411 25.14 11.32 24.75
N SER A 412 25.04 11.33 26.07
CA SER A 412 26.02 11.95 26.96
C SER A 412 27.40 11.31 26.77
N MET A 413 27.45 9.98 26.62
CA MET A 413 28.69 9.27 26.29
C MET A 413 29.20 9.64 24.90
N LYS A 414 28.32 9.67 23.88
CA LYS A 414 28.73 10.07 22.52
C LYS A 414 29.29 11.48 22.50
N LYS A 415 28.67 12.41 23.23
CA LYS A 415 29.16 13.78 23.38
C LYS A 415 30.55 13.79 24.01
N LYS A 416 30.73 13.07 25.11
CA LYS A 416 32.02 12.94 25.79
C LYS A 416 33.11 12.35 24.89
N ASP A 417 32.83 11.25 24.18
CA ASP A 417 33.78 10.66 23.25
C ASP A 417 34.18 11.64 22.14
N LYS A 418 33.23 12.44 21.64
CA LYS A 418 33.49 13.48 20.64
C LYS A 418 34.38 14.60 21.20
N GLU A 419 34.17 15.00 22.46
CA GLU A 419 35.02 15.99 23.15
C GLU A 419 36.44 15.45 23.39
N GLU A 420 36.57 14.13 23.64
CA GLU A 420 37.87 13.45 23.79
C GLU A 420 38.54 13.09 22.45
N SER A 421 37.88 13.39 21.32
CA SER A 421 38.42 13.08 20.01
C SER A 421 39.64 13.95 19.66
N SER A 422 40.64 13.33 19.06
CA SER A 422 41.94 13.92 18.73
C SER A 422 42.54 13.23 17.51
N ASP A 423 43.74 13.64 17.10
CA ASP A 423 44.43 12.96 16.00
C ASP A 423 44.73 11.49 16.30
N VAL A 424 45.00 11.15 17.57
CA VAL A 424 45.30 9.77 18.01
C VAL A 424 44.02 8.97 18.31
N LYS A 425 42.98 9.63 18.81
CA LYS A 425 41.70 9.03 19.20
C LYS A 425 40.57 9.53 18.32
N ARG A 426 40.08 8.71 17.40
CA ARG A 426 39.06 9.14 16.44
C ARG A 426 37.68 8.61 16.78
N VAL A 427 36.66 9.44 16.58
CA VAL A 427 35.26 9.05 16.75
C VAL A 427 34.57 9.15 15.41
N TYR A 428 33.93 8.06 15.01
CA TYR A 428 33.17 7.98 13.77
C TYR A 428 31.73 7.58 14.05
N CYS A 429 30.81 8.11 13.26
CA CYS A 429 29.46 7.58 13.17
C CYS A 429 29.29 6.97 11.78
N PHE A 430 28.58 5.86 11.64
CA PHE A 430 28.26 5.35 10.32
C PHE A 430 26.82 4.88 10.23
N ASP A 431 26.23 5.12 9.06
CA ASP A 431 24.85 4.78 8.76
C ASP A 431 24.63 4.54 7.28
N LEU A 432 23.70 3.64 6.96
CA LEU A 432 23.38 3.26 5.59
C LEU A 432 22.17 4.08 5.11
N GLN A 433 22.38 4.87 4.06
CA GLN A 433 21.31 5.67 3.47
C GLN A 433 20.20 4.79 2.89
N GLN A 434 18.98 5.31 2.88
CA GLN A 434 17.87 4.74 2.09
C GLN A 434 18.31 4.44 0.64
N CYS A 435 17.80 3.34 0.09
CA CYS A 435 18.16 2.90 -1.26
C CYS A 435 17.85 3.94 -2.33
N LEU A 436 18.85 4.19 -3.19
CA LEU A 436 18.79 5.19 -4.24
C LEU A 436 18.39 4.51 -5.56
N PRO A 437 17.19 4.78 -6.12
CA PRO A 437 16.76 4.14 -7.36
C PRO A 437 17.61 4.61 -8.55
N THR A 438 17.93 3.67 -9.44
CA THR A 438 18.76 3.88 -10.63
C THR A 438 18.12 3.14 -11.82
N PRO A 439 17.70 3.83 -12.89
CA PRO A 439 17.74 5.28 -13.07
C PRO A 439 16.75 6.01 -12.14
N PHE A 440 17.01 7.28 -11.83
CA PHE A 440 16.02 8.13 -11.17
C PHE A 440 15.19 8.85 -12.22
N LEU A 441 13.94 8.41 -12.41
CA LEU A 441 13.01 9.02 -13.37
C LEU A 441 11.84 9.68 -12.64
N LYS A 442 11.45 10.88 -13.08
CA LYS A 442 10.29 11.62 -12.53
C LYS A 442 8.95 11.09 -13.06
N THR A 443 8.96 10.22 -14.08
CA THR A 443 7.76 9.72 -14.76
C THR A 443 7.00 8.67 -13.94
N ASN A 444 5.67 8.72 -13.99
CA ASN A 444 4.81 7.80 -13.24
C ASN A 444 4.94 6.32 -13.66
N ILE A 445 5.49 6.03 -14.84
CA ILE A 445 5.76 4.66 -15.33
C ILE A 445 6.66 3.88 -14.35
N VAL A 446 7.54 4.58 -13.63
CA VAL A 446 8.46 3.98 -12.64
C VAL A 446 7.72 3.19 -11.56
N PHE A 447 6.51 3.61 -11.18
CA PHE A 447 5.74 2.93 -10.14
C PHE A 447 5.33 1.49 -10.54
N TYR A 448 5.41 1.12 -11.83
CA TYR A 448 5.12 -0.23 -12.32
C TYR A 448 6.38 -1.07 -12.55
N LYS A 449 7.57 -0.52 -12.28
CA LYS A 449 8.85 -1.08 -12.71
C LYS A 449 9.75 -1.35 -11.53
N ARG A 450 10.50 -2.45 -11.60
CA ARG A 450 11.58 -2.75 -10.65
C ARG A 450 12.85 -2.05 -11.13
N LEU A 451 13.36 -1.12 -10.32
CA LEU A 451 14.58 -0.38 -10.62
C LEU A 451 15.81 -1.05 -10.00
N LEU A 452 17.00 -0.69 -10.50
CA LEU A 452 18.27 -1.08 -9.91
C LEU A 452 18.55 -0.21 -8.69
N TRP A 453 19.07 -0.79 -7.61
CA TRP A 453 19.42 -0.03 -6.41
C TRP A 453 20.90 0.40 -6.43
N THR A 454 21.13 1.64 -6.00
CA THR A 454 22.46 2.13 -5.60
C THR A 454 22.43 2.36 -4.09
N TYR A 455 23.44 1.83 -3.40
CA TYR A 455 23.57 1.91 -1.94
C TYR A 455 24.64 2.93 -1.55
N ASN A 456 24.50 3.52 -0.37
CA ASN A 456 25.46 4.49 0.17
C ASN A 456 25.64 4.30 1.69
N LEU A 457 26.78 3.76 2.10
CA LEU A 457 27.19 3.73 3.51
C LEU A 457 28.02 4.98 3.81
N THR A 458 27.51 5.84 4.68
CA THR A 458 28.21 7.04 5.11
C THR A 458 29.00 6.76 6.38
N ILE A 459 30.29 7.10 6.41
CA ILE A 459 31.11 7.17 7.62
C ILE A 459 31.46 8.63 7.86
N TYR A 460 31.01 9.18 8.98
CA TYR A 460 31.24 10.57 9.39
C TYR A 460 32.33 10.64 10.46
N ASP A 461 33.39 11.41 10.21
CA ASP A 461 34.44 11.72 11.19
C ASP A 461 33.99 12.87 12.09
N CYS A 462 33.73 12.57 13.36
CA CYS A 462 33.28 13.57 14.33
C CYS A 462 34.35 14.61 14.68
N TYR A 463 35.64 14.32 14.46
CA TYR A 463 36.73 15.26 14.68
C TYR A 463 36.92 16.17 13.47
N SER A 464 37.23 15.60 12.30
CA SER A 464 37.54 16.40 11.09
C SER A 464 36.30 16.94 10.38
N LYS A 465 35.09 16.51 10.77
CA LYS A 465 33.81 16.83 10.13
C LYS A 465 33.72 16.40 8.66
N LYS A 466 34.61 15.49 8.22
CA LYS A 466 34.61 14.90 6.89
C LYS A 466 33.72 13.68 6.84
N SER A 467 33.11 13.44 5.69
CA SER A 467 32.23 12.30 5.44
C SER A 467 32.79 11.44 4.30
N PHE A 468 32.77 10.13 4.48
CA PHE A 468 33.19 9.16 3.49
C PHE A 468 31.97 8.34 3.07
N CYS A 469 31.51 8.53 1.84
CA CYS A 469 30.36 7.82 1.26
C CYS A 469 30.88 6.63 0.44
N TYR A 470 30.71 5.43 0.98
CA TYR A 470 31.02 4.17 0.30
C TYR A 470 29.81 3.74 -0.52
N MET A 471 29.92 3.80 -1.83
CA MET A 471 28.78 3.61 -2.74
C MET A 471 29.01 2.46 -3.71
N TRP A 472 27.96 1.67 -3.95
CA TRP A 472 27.97 0.56 -4.90
C TRP A 472 26.57 0.32 -5.48
N SER A 473 26.50 -0.35 -6.62
CA SER A 473 25.21 -0.79 -7.17
C SER A 473 24.88 -2.21 -6.74
N GLU A 474 23.60 -2.57 -6.83
CA GLU A 474 23.11 -3.94 -6.63
C GLU A 474 23.81 -4.96 -7.54
N ALA A 475 24.35 -4.52 -8.69
CA ALA A 475 25.13 -5.35 -9.60
C ALA A 475 26.58 -5.60 -9.11
N ASP A 476 27.11 -4.73 -8.24
CA ASP A 476 28.46 -4.88 -7.66
C ASP A 476 28.42 -5.65 -6.34
N GLY A 477 27.37 -5.47 -5.55
CA GLY A 477 27.22 -6.09 -4.25
C GLY A 477 25.79 -6.01 -3.73
N ARG A 478 25.39 -7.02 -2.94
CA ARG A 478 24.10 -6.99 -2.23
C ARG A 478 24.10 -5.95 -1.11
N ARG A 479 22.95 -5.77 -0.44
CA ARG A 479 22.86 -5.01 0.81
C ARG A 479 22.88 -5.96 2.00
N GLY A 480 23.98 -6.03 2.73
CA GLY A 480 24.06 -6.90 3.90
C GLY A 480 25.32 -6.72 4.72
N ALA A 481 25.36 -7.39 5.87
CA ALA A 481 26.43 -7.29 6.85
C ALA A 481 27.85 -7.47 6.30
N ASN A 482 28.08 -8.38 5.34
CA ASN A 482 29.41 -8.54 4.72
C ASN A 482 29.82 -7.30 3.91
N GLN A 483 28.88 -6.63 3.22
CA GLN A 483 29.17 -5.40 2.48
C GLN A 483 29.49 -4.25 3.42
N ILE A 484 28.70 -4.09 4.48
CA ILE A 484 28.98 -3.10 5.55
C ILE A 484 30.35 -3.34 6.17
N ALA A 485 30.63 -4.59 6.56
CA ALA A 485 31.92 -4.99 7.10
C ALA A 485 33.07 -4.72 6.12
N SER A 486 32.88 -4.93 4.81
CA SER A 486 33.91 -4.66 3.79
C SER A 486 34.19 -3.18 3.62
N CYS A 487 33.17 -2.32 3.66
CA CYS A 487 33.35 -0.86 3.64
C CYS A 487 34.12 -0.38 4.87
N LEU A 488 33.74 -0.86 6.07
CA LEU A 488 34.45 -0.55 7.32
C LEU A 488 35.89 -1.09 7.31
N TYR A 489 36.10 -2.30 6.78
CA TYR A 489 37.43 -2.90 6.62
C TYR A 489 38.31 -2.04 5.70
N ASN A 490 37.79 -1.63 4.54
CA ASN A 490 38.50 -0.74 3.62
C ASN A 490 38.86 0.59 4.30
N PHE A 491 37.89 1.21 4.98
CA PHE A 491 38.11 2.44 5.75
C PHE A 491 39.21 2.28 6.81
N LEU A 492 39.10 1.25 7.64
CA LEU A 492 40.08 0.97 8.70
C LEU A 492 41.46 0.68 8.16
N MET A 493 41.58 0.08 6.98
CA MET A 493 42.88 -0.12 6.32
C MET A 493 43.53 1.20 5.90
N THR A 494 42.74 2.18 5.47
CA THR A 494 43.23 3.53 5.11
C THR A 494 43.55 4.43 6.31
N LEU A 495 43.24 4.02 7.54
CA LEU A 495 43.53 4.83 8.73
C LEU A 495 45.03 5.13 8.89
N PRO A 496 45.39 6.39 9.22
CA PRO A 496 46.76 6.76 9.52
C PRO A 496 47.35 5.96 10.69
N SER A 497 48.64 5.66 10.64
CA SER A 497 49.35 4.85 11.65
C SER A 497 49.44 5.49 13.04
N HIS A 498 49.26 6.81 13.13
CA HIS A 498 49.23 7.56 14.38
C HIS A 498 47.90 7.40 15.14
N VAL A 499 46.82 6.97 14.47
CA VAL A 499 45.54 6.67 15.13
C VAL A 499 45.71 5.37 15.92
N LYS A 500 45.51 5.44 17.23
CA LYS A 500 45.63 4.30 18.16
C LYS A 500 44.30 3.85 18.74
N GLU A 501 43.31 4.74 18.77
CA GLU A 501 41.98 4.41 19.27
C GLU A 501 40.92 4.90 18.29
N VAL A 502 39.94 4.04 18.00
CA VAL A 502 38.80 4.35 17.13
C VAL A 502 37.52 3.96 17.84
N THR A 503 36.58 4.89 17.94
CA THR A 503 35.24 4.62 18.46
C THR A 503 34.20 4.83 17.37
N PHE A 504 33.49 3.77 17.00
CA PHE A 504 32.36 3.82 16.09
C PHE A 504 31.03 3.87 16.85
N TYR A 505 30.14 4.74 16.38
CA TYR A 505 28.73 4.74 16.73
C TYR A 505 27.89 4.30 15.52
N SER A 506 26.95 3.39 15.74
CA SER A 506 25.98 2.98 14.73
C SER A 506 24.61 2.72 15.35
N ASP A 507 23.61 2.49 14.49
CA ASP A 507 22.34 1.91 14.89
C ASP A 507 22.50 0.46 15.41
N THR A 508 21.39 -0.13 15.85
CA THR A 508 21.35 -1.53 16.35
C THR A 508 20.84 -2.54 15.32
N CYS A 509 20.83 -2.20 14.03
CA CYS A 509 20.32 -3.10 12.99
C CYS A 509 21.12 -4.41 12.95
N GLY A 510 20.47 -5.54 13.27
CA GLY A 510 21.09 -6.86 13.25
C GLY A 510 21.58 -7.26 11.86
N GLY A 511 20.79 -7.02 10.82
CA GLY A 511 21.12 -7.39 9.43
C GLY A 511 22.33 -6.68 8.84
N GLN A 512 22.76 -5.58 9.47
CA GLN A 512 23.78 -4.70 8.92
C GLN A 512 24.95 -4.49 9.88
N ASN A 513 24.67 -4.01 11.09
CA ASN A 513 25.68 -3.41 11.96
C ASN A 513 25.96 -4.26 13.20
N LYS A 514 24.91 -4.68 13.91
CA LYS A 514 25.01 -5.43 15.18
C LYS A 514 24.95 -6.94 14.96
N ASN A 515 25.94 -7.46 14.25
CA ASN A 515 26.05 -8.89 13.95
C ASN A 515 27.46 -9.43 14.05
N SER A 516 27.53 -10.75 13.95
CA SER A 516 28.78 -11.50 13.97
C SER A 516 29.72 -11.19 12.80
N HIS A 517 29.23 -10.80 11.63
CA HIS A 517 30.10 -10.52 10.47
C HIS A 517 30.92 -9.25 10.68
N VAL A 518 30.28 -8.18 11.17
CA VAL A 518 30.98 -6.94 11.55
C VAL A 518 31.94 -7.19 12.71
N ALA A 519 31.53 -7.98 13.72
CA ALA A 519 32.43 -8.37 14.81
C ALA A 519 33.66 -9.15 14.32
N ALA A 520 33.47 -10.12 13.40
CA ALA A 520 34.58 -10.88 12.80
C ALA A 520 35.52 -9.98 12.00
N MET A 521 35.00 -8.96 11.32
CA MET A 521 35.81 -7.95 10.65
C MET A 521 36.66 -7.14 11.63
N PHE A 522 36.10 -6.66 12.75
CA PHE A 522 36.90 -5.95 13.75
C PHE A 522 37.96 -6.83 14.41
N VAL A 523 37.67 -8.12 14.64
CA VAL A 523 38.67 -9.09 15.09
C VAL A 523 39.78 -9.30 14.05
N CYS A 524 39.43 -9.30 12.76
CA CYS A 524 40.41 -9.35 11.68
C CYS A 524 41.33 -8.11 11.70
N ILE A 525 40.76 -6.91 11.84
CA ILE A 525 41.53 -5.66 11.92
C ILE A 525 42.40 -5.62 13.16
N SER A 526 41.91 -6.02 14.33
CA SER A 526 42.72 -6.00 15.56
C SER A 526 43.94 -6.93 15.47
N LYS A 527 43.84 -8.04 14.71
CA LYS A 527 44.99 -8.91 14.42
C LYS A 527 45.94 -8.30 13.38
N MET A 528 45.42 -7.61 12.36
CA MET A 528 46.22 -7.02 11.28
C MET A 528 46.92 -5.70 11.67
N LYS A 529 46.33 -4.93 12.59
CA LYS A 529 46.87 -3.68 13.12
C LYS A 529 47.05 -3.77 14.64
N PRO A 530 48.09 -4.47 15.14
CA PRO A 530 48.37 -4.56 16.56
C PRO A 530 48.52 -3.17 17.20
N GLY A 531 47.92 -2.97 18.37
CA GLY A 531 47.92 -1.69 19.08
C GLY A 531 46.86 -0.68 18.63
N LEU A 532 45.97 -1.05 17.69
CA LEU A 532 44.75 -0.30 17.42
C LEU A 532 43.62 -0.81 18.33
N LEU A 533 43.12 0.06 19.21
CA LEU A 533 41.95 -0.19 20.03
C LEU A 533 40.69 0.24 19.27
N ILE A 534 39.73 -0.67 19.11
CA ILE A 534 38.47 -0.37 18.41
C ILE A 534 37.31 -0.55 19.38
N ASN A 535 36.53 0.51 19.57
CA ASN A 535 35.26 0.49 20.28
C ASN A 535 34.12 0.59 19.26
N HIS A 536 33.11 -0.27 19.37
CA HIS A 536 31.87 -0.17 18.61
C HIS A 536 30.71 -0.06 19.59
N LYS A 537 30.13 1.13 19.66
CA LYS A 537 29.06 1.53 20.57
C LYS A 537 27.74 1.65 19.81
N PHE A 538 26.66 1.18 20.42
CA PHE A 538 25.33 1.17 19.81
C PHE A 538 24.40 2.15 20.52
N LEU A 539 23.72 2.99 19.74
CA LEU A 539 22.71 3.90 20.27
C LEU A 539 21.37 3.16 20.52
N VAL A 540 20.50 3.75 21.32
CA VAL A 540 19.18 3.17 21.64
C VAL A 540 18.26 3.29 20.41
N PRO A 541 17.71 2.18 19.87
CA PRO A 541 16.88 2.22 18.67
C PRO A 541 15.64 3.11 18.81
N GLY A 542 15.33 3.86 17.74
CA GLY A 542 14.24 4.85 17.69
C GLY A 542 14.44 6.08 18.57
N HIS A 543 15.63 6.23 19.15
CA HIS A 543 16.15 7.47 19.73
C HIS A 543 17.44 7.88 19.03
N THR A 544 17.65 7.46 17.78
CA THR A 544 18.92 7.63 17.05
C THR A 544 18.88 8.86 16.14
N HIS A 545 19.74 9.82 16.41
CA HIS A 545 20.08 10.95 15.57
C HIS A 545 21.59 10.89 15.32
N MET A 546 21.97 10.63 14.07
CA MET A 546 23.34 10.47 13.66
C MET A 546 23.77 11.61 12.74
N GLU A 547 25.06 11.94 12.78
CA GLU A 547 25.66 12.97 11.92
C GLU A 547 25.54 12.58 10.44
N CYS A 548 25.41 11.27 10.16
CA CYS A 548 25.16 10.73 8.83
C CYS A 548 23.81 11.21 8.27
N ASP A 549 22.77 11.35 9.10
CA ASP A 549 21.43 11.81 8.68
C ASP A 549 21.50 13.20 8.05
N SER A 550 22.36 14.08 8.59
CA SER A 550 22.59 15.41 8.05
C SER A 550 23.23 15.35 6.65
N VAL A 551 24.17 14.43 6.43
CA VAL A 551 24.80 14.20 5.13
C VAL A 551 23.78 13.67 4.13
N HIS A 552 22.97 12.68 4.51
CA HIS A 552 21.91 12.13 3.65
C HIS A 552 20.88 13.20 3.29
N ALA A 553 20.47 14.04 4.25
CA ALA A 553 19.57 15.16 4.01
C ALA A 553 20.19 16.23 3.09
N GLN A 554 21.51 16.43 3.10
CA GLN A 554 22.19 17.30 2.13
C GLN A 554 22.14 16.70 0.72
N ILE A 555 22.41 15.39 0.58
CA ILE A 555 22.36 14.67 -0.70
C ILE A 555 20.94 14.73 -1.29
N GLU A 556 19.92 14.47 -0.48
CA GLU A 556 18.53 14.51 -0.93
C GLU A 556 18.12 15.93 -1.37
N ARG A 557 18.50 16.96 -0.59
CA ARG A 557 18.27 18.36 -0.97
C ARG A 557 18.99 18.73 -2.26
N LYS A 558 20.24 18.29 -2.44
CA LYS A 558 20.99 18.51 -3.68
C LYS A 558 20.30 17.85 -4.86
N LYS A 559 19.82 16.61 -4.72
CA LYS A 559 19.06 15.92 -5.78
C LYS A 559 17.79 16.67 -6.17
N LYS A 560 17.04 17.19 -5.20
CA LYS A 560 15.79 17.93 -5.44
C LYS A 560 16.01 19.27 -6.14
N ARG A 561 17.14 19.94 -5.85
CA ARG A 561 17.48 21.26 -6.41
C ARG A 561 18.20 21.20 -7.75
N THR A 562 18.74 20.04 -8.13
CA THR A 562 19.49 19.87 -9.38
C THR A 562 18.69 19.07 -10.39
N ASP A 563 18.69 19.54 -11.64
CA ASP A 563 18.12 18.81 -12.77
C ASP A 563 19.07 17.77 -13.36
N MET A 564 20.15 17.43 -12.63
CA MET A 564 21.06 16.37 -13.02
C MET A 564 20.29 15.05 -13.18
N ALA A 565 20.30 14.54 -14.41
CA ALA A 565 19.73 13.24 -14.73
C ALA A 565 20.56 12.15 -14.07
N ILE A 566 19.88 11.15 -13.50
CA ILE A 566 20.52 9.97 -12.93
C ILE A 566 20.11 8.79 -13.79
N HIS A 567 20.98 8.44 -14.73
CA HIS A 567 20.80 7.32 -15.63
C HIS A 567 21.60 6.10 -15.18
N LEU A 568 22.67 6.27 -14.41
CA LEU A 568 23.57 5.21 -14.00
C LEU A 568 24.03 5.38 -12.55
N PRO A 569 24.55 4.33 -11.90
CA PRO A 569 25.05 4.42 -10.52
C PRO A 569 26.14 5.50 -10.36
N ARG A 570 26.98 5.67 -11.38
CA ARG A 570 28.02 6.73 -11.41
C ARG A 570 27.46 8.15 -11.31
N ASP A 571 26.23 8.38 -11.76
CA ASP A 571 25.62 9.70 -11.69
C ASP A 571 25.24 10.03 -10.24
N TRP A 572 24.81 9.04 -9.45
CA TRP A 572 24.68 9.21 -8.00
C TRP A 572 26.02 9.55 -7.35
N TYR A 573 27.11 8.86 -7.74
CA TYR A 573 28.45 9.12 -7.18
C TYR A 573 28.88 10.56 -7.45
N ASN A 574 28.63 11.06 -8.66
CA ASN A 574 28.93 12.44 -9.03
C ASN A 574 28.04 13.45 -8.28
N LEU A 575 26.75 13.16 -8.11
CA LEU A 575 25.84 14.00 -7.31
C LEU A 575 26.37 14.19 -5.88
N VAL A 576 26.78 13.07 -5.26
CA VAL A 576 27.24 13.06 -3.87
C VAL A 576 28.56 13.83 -3.75
N ARG A 577 29.50 13.68 -4.69
CA ARG A 577 30.74 14.50 -4.75
C ARG A 577 30.45 16.00 -4.86
N MET A 578 29.43 16.37 -5.64
CA MET A 578 29.03 17.77 -5.83
C MET A 578 28.19 18.35 -4.68
N THR A 579 27.85 17.54 -3.67
CA THR A 579 26.98 17.97 -2.56
C THR A 579 27.73 18.86 -1.58
N SER A 580 28.97 18.50 -1.21
CA SER A 580 29.80 19.26 -0.27
C SER A 580 31.28 18.91 -0.44
N PRO A 581 32.22 19.86 -0.30
CA PRO A 581 33.65 19.58 -0.36
C PRO A 581 34.14 18.65 0.77
N ASN A 582 33.37 18.54 1.85
CA ASN A 582 33.68 17.66 2.98
C ASN A 582 33.27 16.20 2.74
N ILE A 583 32.65 15.88 1.59
CA ILE A 583 32.22 14.54 1.24
C ILE A 583 33.21 13.91 0.25
N SER A 584 33.79 12.78 0.63
CA SER A 584 34.61 11.93 -0.22
C SER A 584 33.81 10.69 -0.63
N VAL A 585 33.76 10.38 -1.93
CA VAL A 585 33.05 9.19 -2.44
C VAL A 585 34.03 8.10 -2.79
N VAL A 586 33.88 6.95 -2.14
CA VAL A 586 34.62 5.71 -2.41
C VAL A 586 33.69 4.76 -3.16
N ILE A 587 34.07 4.37 -4.37
CA ILE A 587 33.29 3.44 -5.19
C ILE A 587 33.73 2.03 -4.83
N MET A 588 32.78 1.19 -4.44
CA MET A 588 33.01 -0.20 -4.07
C MET A 588 32.61 -1.13 -5.22
N ASP A 589 33.55 -1.93 -5.73
CA ASP A 589 33.30 -2.96 -6.73
C ASP A 589 33.16 -4.36 -6.09
N ASN A 590 32.75 -5.34 -6.91
CA ASN A 590 32.53 -6.71 -6.47
C ASN A 590 33.77 -7.37 -5.83
N SER A 591 34.97 -6.96 -6.23
CA SER A 591 36.24 -7.52 -5.79
C SER A 591 36.65 -7.03 -4.40
N MET A 592 36.10 -5.89 -3.97
CA MET A 592 36.32 -5.28 -2.66
C MET A 592 35.44 -5.89 -1.56
N PHE A 593 34.41 -6.66 -1.92
CA PHE A 593 33.53 -7.29 -0.93
C PHE A 593 34.09 -8.62 -0.42
N LEU A 594 34.31 -8.69 0.89
CA LEU A 594 34.90 -9.82 1.61
C LEU A 594 33.85 -10.53 2.48
N ASN A 595 33.97 -11.85 2.59
CA ASN A 595 33.03 -12.72 3.27
C ASN A 595 33.54 -13.07 4.68
N PHE A 596 33.26 -12.19 5.64
CA PHE A 596 33.64 -12.38 7.04
C PHE A 596 32.85 -13.51 7.71
N ALA A 597 31.63 -13.79 7.25
CA ALA A 597 30.83 -14.91 7.74
C ALA A 597 31.55 -16.27 7.62
N LYS A 598 32.30 -16.48 6.53
CA LYS A 598 33.05 -17.72 6.30
C LYS A 598 34.14 -17.95 7.35
N LEU A 599 34.64 -16.91 8.02
CA LEU A 599 35.65 -17.06 9.08
C LEU A 599 35.14 -17.92 10.25
N TYR A 600 33.83 -17.95 10.50
CA TYR A 600 33.22 -18.81 11.52
C TYR A 600 33.17 -20.30 11.15
N LYS A 601 33.38 -20.65 9.87
CA LYS A 601 33.55 -22.05 9.46
C LYS A 601 34.98 -22.53 9.72
N GLY A 602 35.95 -21.63 9.75
CA GLY A 602 37.37 -21.92 9.95
C GLY A 602 37.90 -21.47 11.33
N PRO A 603 38.68 -20.37 11.40
CA PRO A 603 39.41 -19.96 12.60
C PRO A 603 38.52 -19.44 13.73
N LEU A 604 37.34 -18.92 13.42
CA LEU A 604 36.39 -18.41 14.40
C LEU A 604 35.27 -19.43 14.71
N GLN A 605 34.61 -19.24 15.84
CA GLN A 605 33.45 -19.99 16.29
C GLN A 605 32.54 -19.08 17.11
N LEU A 606 31.26 -19.06 16.76
CA LEU A 606 30.25 -18.37 17.58
C LEU A 606 30.10 -19.07 18.93
N ARG A 607 30.18 -18.28 20.00
CA ARG A 607 29.95 -18.72 21.38
C ARG A 607 28.59 -18.23 21.86
N LYS A 608 27.92 -19.06 22.65
CA LYS A 608 26.64 -18.72 23.33
C LYS A 608 26.84 -18.38 24.81
N VAL A 609 28.05 -18.55 25.31
CA VAL A 609 28.45 -18.26 26.68
C VAL A 609 29.72 -17.41 26.66
N ASP A 610 29.81 -16.51 27.63
CA ASP A 610 31.00 -15.69 27.86
C ASP A 610 32.08 -16.46 28.65
N ALA A 611 33.20 -15.78 28.95
CA ALA A 611 34.32 -16.35 29.69
C ALA A 611 33.96 -16.74 31.13
N SER A 612 32.98 -16.07 31.74
CA SER A 612 32.43 -16.40 33.07
C SER A 612 31.42 -17.55 33.06
N GLY A 613 31.04 -18.05 31.88
CA GLY A 613 30.03 -19.11 31.72
C GLY A 613 28.59 -18.60 31.72
N GLU A 614 28.36 -17.29 31.69
CA GLU A 614 27.04 -16.70 31.57
C GLU A 614 26.57 -16.66 30.12
N LYS A 615 25.26 -16.58 29.90
CA LYS A 615 24.66 -16.58 28.56
C LYS A 615 24.98 -15.27 27.83
N PHE A 616 25.57 -15.37 26.64
CA PHE A 616 25.83 -14.23 25.76
C PHE A 616 24.63 -13.98 24.83
N ILE A 617 24.09 -12.76 24.85
CA ILE A 617 22.94 -12.33 24.06
C ILE A 617 23.34 -11.10 23.25
N TRP A 618 23.34 -11.20 21.92
CA TRP A 618 23.71 -10.11 21.02
C TRP A 618 22.88 -8.85 21.25
N HIS A 619 21.54 -9.01 21.34
CA HIS A 619 20.60 -7.91 21.55
C HIS A 619 20.95 -7.03 22.76
N ASP A 620 21.51 -7.60 23.82
CA ASP A 620 21.78 -6.87 25.06
C ASP A 620 23.11 -6.09 25.02
N VAL A 621 23.99 -6.38 24.05
CA VAL A 621 25.28 -5.69 23.95
C VAL A 621 25.10 -4.24 23.50
N LYS A 622 25.71 -3.30 24.23
CA LYS A 622 25.70 -1.86 23.90
C LYS A 622 27.08 -1.34 23.49
N TRP A 623 28.13 -2.06 23.83
CA TRP A 623 29.51 -1.68 23.53
C TRP A 623 30.37 -2.92 23.34
N PHE A 624 30.95 -3.09 22.15
CA PHE A 624 32.06 -4.02 21.89
C PHE A 624 33.40 -3.29 21.88
N ARG A 625 34.43 -3.96 22.41
CA ARG A 625 35.81 -3.51 22.37
C ARG A 625 36.70 -4.62 21.82
N PHE A 626 37.52 -4.25 20.86
CA PHE A 626 38.44 -5.13 20.16
C PHE A 626 39.87 -4.60 20.34
N SER A 627 40.77 -5.47 20.79
CA SER A 627 42.19 -5.15 20.99
C SER A 627 43.00 -6.42 20.73
N SER A 628 44.25 -6.25 20.30
CA SER A 628 45.22 -7.35 20.19
C SER A 628 45.77 -7.80 21.56
N GLU A 629 45.61 -6.98 22.61
CA GLU A 629 46.24 -7.19 23.92
C GLU A 629 45.65 -8.36 24.71
N HIS A 630 44.34 -8.60 24.60
CA HIS A 630 43.63 -9.64 25.35
C HIS A 630 43.69 -11.03 24.67
N GLY A 631 44.48 -11.16 23.62
CA GLY A 631 44.67 -12.39 22.89
C GLY A 631 43.79 -12.52 21.62
N PRO A 632 44.15 -13.45 20.73
CA PRO A 632 43.53 -13.54 19.41
C PRO A 632 42.06 -13.94 19.51
N GLY A 633 41.18 -13.11 18.95
CA GLY A 633 39.74 -13.36 18.89
C GLY A 633 38.98 -13.18 20.21
N VAL A 634 39.61 -12.57 21.22
CA VAL A 634 38.92 -12.13 22.44
C VAL A 634 38.27 -10.78 22.19
N ILE A 635 36.99 -10.69 22.53
CA ILE A 635 36.16 -9.50 22.41
C ILE A 635 35.68 -9.14 23.81
N GLN A 636 35.85 -7.88 24.16
CA GLN A 636 35.30 -7.32 25.39
C GLN A 636 33.94 -6.69 25.09
N PHE A 637 32.95 -6.86 25.97
CA PHE A 637 31.64 -6.28 25.77
C PHE A 637 30.98 -5.77 27.05
N LYS A 638 30.06 -4.80 26.90
CA LYS A 638 29.18 -4.31 27.97
C LYS A 638 27.73 -4.34 27.52
N THR A 639 26.84 -4.57 28.47
CA THR A 639 25.38 -4.48 28.28
C THR A 639 24.81 -3.11 28.64
N LYS A 640 25.61 -2.24 29.24
CA LYS A 640 25.27 -0.84 29.53
C LYS A 640 26.32 0.09 28.97
N LEU A 641 25.88 1.23 28.47
CA LEU A 641 26.76 2.25 27.90
C LEU A 641 27.19 3.21 29.00
N ASN A 642 27.99 2.71 29.95
CA ASN A 642 28.54 3.50 31.05
C ASN A 642 29.99 3.09 31.37
N ASN A 643 30.70 3.96 32.10
CA ASN A 643 32.08 3.71 32.49
C ASN A 643 32.20 2.85 33.76
N SER A 644 31.15 2.78 34.58
CA SER A 644 31.15 2.08 35.86
C SER A 644 31.00 0.56 35.76
N THR A 645 30.39 0.05 34.70
CA THR A 645 30.32 -1.40 34.47
C THR A 645 31.66 -1.94 33.99
N GLU A 646 32.06 -3.10 34.49
CA GLU A 646 33.24 -3.81 34.01
C GLU A 646 32.95 -4.49 32.66
N PHE A 647 34.00 -4.71 31.87
CA PHE A 647 33.88 -5.45 30.62
C PHE A 647 33.78 -6.95 30.90
N LYS A 648 32.84 -7.61 30.22
CA LYS A 648 32.82 -9.07 30.11
C LYS A 648 33.61 -9.50 28.87
N GLU A 649 34.12 -10.72 28.87
CA GLU A 649 34.95 -11.22 27.77
C GLU A 649 34.30 -12.41 27.06
N ILE A 650 34.42 -12.46 25.74
CA ILE A 650 34.00 -13.59 24.93
C ILE A 650 35.06 -13.88 23.86
N SER A 651 35.50 -15.14 23.76
CA SER A 651 36.46 -15.56 22.75
C SER A 651 35.78 -16.27 21.60
N PHE A 652 35.79 -15.63 20.42
CA PHE A 652 35.35 -16.26 19.18
C PHE A 652 36.42 -17.11 18.52
N CYS A 653 37.62 -17.21 19.10
CA CYS A 653 38.66 -18.06 18.55
C CYS A 653 38.32 -19.55 18.77
N ARG A 654 38.47 -20.37 17.73
CA ARG A 654 38.35 -21.82 17.86
C ARG A 654 39.58 -22.37 18.62
N ARG A 655 39.35 -23.32 19.53
CA ARG A 655 40.44 -23.97 20.29
C ARG A 655 41.47 -24.54 19.31
N GLY A 656 42.76 -24.25 19.54
CA GLY A 656 43.87 -24.70 18.70
C GLY A 656 44.12 -23.90 17.41
N LYS A 657 43.33 -22.86 17.11
CA LYS A 657 43.45 -22.04 15.89
C LYS A 657 43.84 -20.58 16.14
N SER A 658 44.36 -20.26 17.32
CA SER A 658 44.77 -18.90 17.72
C SER A 658 45.78 -18.26 16.77
N ASN A 659 46.66 -19.06 16.17
CA ASN A 659 47.73 -18.58 15.29
C ASN A 659 47.33 -18.49 13.81
N GLU A 660 46.18 -19.03 13.38
CA GLU A 660 45.76 -18.98 11.97
C GLU A 660 45.48 -17.54 11.51
N SER A 661 45.95 -17.16 10.32
CA SER A 661 45.64 -15.88 9.71
C SER A 661 44.14 -15.75 9.43
N LEU A 662 43.54 -14.61 9.77
CA LEU A 662 42.15 -14.30 9.47
C LEU A 662 42.07 -13.65 8.08
N ASN A 663 42.06 -14.48 7.04
CA ASN A 663 41.99 -14.01 5.66
C ASN A 663 40.58 -14.27 5.12
N PRO A 664 39.70 -13.25 5.06
CA PRO A 664 38.37 -13.43 4.49
C PRO A 664 38.46 -13.64 2.96
N GLU A 665 37.68 -14.57 2.44
CA GLU A 665 37.53 -14.79 1.00
C GLU A 665 36.67 -13.69 0.36
N LYS A 666 36.71 -13.55 -0.97
CA LYS A 666 35.79 -12.66 -1.68
C LYS A 666 34.33 -13.15 -1.55
N CYS A 667 33.40 -12.21 -1.53
CA CYS A 667 31.97 -12.49 -1.60
C CYS A 667 31.54 -12.93 -3.00
N TYR A 668 32.20 -12.40 -4.03
CA TYR A 668 31.81 -12.53 -5.42
C TYR A 668 33.03 -12.79 -6.29
N ASP A 669 32.88 -13.70 -7.26
CA ASP A 669 33.89 -13.98 -8.28
C ASP A 669 33.61 -13.22 -9.60
N CYS A 670 32.36 -12.79 -9.79
CA CYS A 670 31.84 -12.11 -10.98
C CYS A 670 30.77 -11.07 -10.59
N GLN A 671 30.09 -10.47 -11.56
CA GLN A 671 29.02 -9.51 -11.31
C GLN A 671 27.88 -10.17 -10.52
N VAL A 672 27.22 -9.42 -9.64
CA VAL A 672 26.07 -9.94 -8.88
C VAL A 672 24.85 -9.95 -9.80
N PRO A 673 24.23 -11.12 -10.05
CA PRO A 673 23.10 -11.21 -10.97
C PRO A 673 21.82 -10.65 -10.34
N ILE A 674 21.08 -9.85 -11.11
CA ILE A 674 19.75 -9.36 -10.75
C ILE A 674 18.66 -10.37 -11.15
N SER A 675 17.41 -10.15 -10.75
CA SER A 675 16.29 -10.97 -11.20
C SER A 675 16.02 -10.78 -12.70
N GLN A 676 15.40 -11.78 -13.33
CA GLN A 676 14.98 -11.68 -14.72
C GLN A 676 13.89 -10.62 -14.91
N GLU A 677 12.96 -10.51 -13.95
CA GLU A 677 11.87 -9.54 -14.00
C GLU A 677 12.38 -8.10 -13.88
N LYS A 678 13.36 -7.85 -13.01
CA LYS A 678 14.01 -6.54 -12.89
C LYS A 678 14.75 -6.17 -14.17
N LYS A 679 15.52 -7.08 -14.77
CA LYS A 679 16.18 -6.80 -16.05
C LYS A 679 15.15 -6.45 -17.13
N ARG A 680 14.06 -7.21 -17.24
CA ARG A 680 12.98 -6.93 -18.21
C ARG A 680 12.36 -5.56 -17.99
N ASP A 681 12.10 -5.18 -16.74
CA ASP A 681 11.53 -3.88 -16.40
C ASP A 681 12.50 -2.73 -16.74
N LEU A 682 13.79 -2.88 -16.43
CA LEU A 682 14.85 -1.93 -16.79
C LEU A 682 14.99 -1.75 -18.31
N LEU A 683 14.96 -2.85 -19.08
CA LEU A 683 15.02 -2.78 -20.54
C LEU A 683 13.80 -2.08 -21.13
N SER A 684 12.62 -2.26 -20.52
CA SER A 684 11.38 -1.62 -21.01
C SER A 684 11.36 -0.09 -20.86
N ILE A 685 12.21 0.47 -19.99
CA ILE A 685 12.30 1.92 -19.74
C ILE A 685 13.49 2.58 -20.42
N LEU A 686 14.27 1.86 -21.26
CA LEU A 686 15.43 2.43 -21.95
C LEU A 686 15.09 3.64 -22.83
N HIS A 687 13.88 3.71 -23.39
CA HIS A 687 13.43 4.87 -24.17
C HIS A 687 13.33 6.18 -23.35
N LEU A 688 13.38 6.10 -22.02
CA LEU A 688 13.42 7.25 -21.10
C LEU A 688 14.83 7.55 -20.58
N ILE A 689 15.84 6.82 -21.07
CA ILE A 689 17.24 6.89 -20.66
C ILE A 689 18.07 7.25 -21.88
N ASP A 690 19.10 8.07 -21.70
CA ASP A 690 20.05 8.38 -22.75
C ASP A 690 20.62 7.10 -23.41
N SER A 691 20.61 7.05 -24.75
CA SER A 691 21.08 5.92 -25.55
C SER A 691 22.50 5.47 -25.23
N SER A 692 23.38 6.40 -24.83
CA SER A 692 24.76 6.10 -24.41
C SER A 692 24.84 5.22 -23.15
N CYS A 693 23.76 5.13 -22.37
CA CYS A 693 23.69 4.35 -21.14
C CYS A 693 23.05 2.97 -21.33
N HIS A 694 22.47 2.68 -22.51
CA HIS A 694 21.71 1.44 -22.75
C HIS A 694 22.58 0.19 -22.60
N ASP A 695 23.83 0.26 -23.03
CA ASP A 695 24.80 -0.83 -22.94
C ASP A 695 25.01 -1.35 -21.52
N PHE A 696 24.97 -0.45 -20.53
CA PHE A 696 25.09 -0.85 -19.12
C PHE A 696 23.97 -1.81 -18.72
N TYR A 697 22.72 -1.44 -19.03
CA TYR A 697 21.54 -2.24 -18.69
C TYR A 697 21.47 -3.55 -19.47
N ASN A 698 21.88 -3.53 -20.74
CA ASN A 698 21.93 -4.73 -21.58
C ASN A 698 22.90 -5.77 -21.01
N LYS A 699 24.04 -5.33 -20.46
CA LYS A 699 25.10 -6.18 -19.91
C LYS A 699 24.82 -6.73 -18.50
N LEU A 700 23.82 -6.22 -17.77
CA LEU A 700 23.49 -6.71 -16.42
C LEU A 700 23.19 -8.22 -16.43
N GLU A 701 23.91 -8.99 -15.62
CA GLU A 701 23.69 -10.43 -15.49
C GLU A 701 22.37 -10.76 -14.76
N THR A 702 21.75 -11.90 -15.08
CA THR A 702 20.51 -12.34 -14.44
C THR A 702 20.57 -13.77 -13.94
N SER A 703 19.84 -14.07 -12.86
CA SER A 703 19.68 -15.42 -12.33
C SER A 703 18.22 -15.73 -12.00
N ALA A 704 17.74 -16.91 -12.39
CA ALA A 704 16.38 -17.37 -12.10
C ALA A 704 16.12 -17.61 -10.60
N ASN A 705 17.19 -17.76 -9.81
CA ASN A 705 17.09 -17.98 -8.37
C ASN A 705 17.11 -16.67 -7.56
N THR A 706 17.41 -15.53 -8.20
CA THR A 706 17.41 -14.22 -7.54
C THR A 706 15.98 -13.69 -7.47
N ARG A 707 15.49 -13.42 -6.26
CA ARG A 707 14.18 -12.79 -6.02
C ARG A 707 14.36 -11.29 -5.79
N ASP A 708 13.44 -10.49 -6.30
CA ASP A 708 13.37 -9.07 -5.97
C ASP A 708 12.72 -8.86 -4.62
N ILE A 709 13.52 -8.39 -3.67
CA ILE A 709 13.08 -7.95 -2.36
C ILE A 709 13.41 -6.46 -2.30
N ASP A 710 12.48 -5.64 -1.79
CA ASP A 710 12.77 -4.25 -1.48
C ASP A 710 13.79 -4.22 -0.33
N PRO A 711 15.03 -3.78 -0.59
CA PRO A 711 16.10 -3.86 0.40
C PRO A 711 15.81 -3.04 1.67
N ASP A 712 14.97 -2.00 1.62
CA ASP A 712 14.59 -1.21 2.81
C ASP A 712 13.60 -1.98 3.73
N ILE A 713 13.11 -3.16 3.30
CA ILE A 713 12.24 -4.03 4.11
C ILE A 713 13.05 -5.04 4.94
N GLU A 714 14.29 -5.36 4.55
CA GLU A 714 15.13 -6.34 5.27
C GLU A 714 15.68 -5.79 6.60
N GLU A 715 15.91 -4.47 6.70
CA GLU A 715 16.60 -3.81 7.84
C GLU A 715 15.97 -4.07 9.21
N PHE A 716 14.65 -4.15 9.27
CA PHE A 716 13.98 -4.30 10.56
C PHE A 716 13.93 -5.78 11.01
N SER A 717 14.16 -6.73 10.12
CA SER A 717 13.82 -8.16 10.32
C SER A 717 14.80 -8.97 11.20
N GLU A 718 15.91 -8.39 11.62
CA GLU A 718 16.94 -9.06 12.45
C GLU A 718 17.18 -8.37 13.82
N ALA A 719 16.19 -7.65 14.35
CA ALA A 719 16.24 -7.13 15.73
C ALA A 719 15.97 -8.22 16.78
#